data_AF-F9CVS2-F1
#
_entry.id   AF-F9CVS2-F1
#
_cell.length_a   1.000
_cell.length_b   1.000
_cell.length_c   1.000
_cell.angle_alpha   90.00
_cell.angle_beta   90.00
_cell.angle_gamma   90.00
#
_symmetry.space_group_name_H-M   'P 1'
#
loop_
_entity.id
_entity.type
_entity.pdbx_description
1 polymer ?
#
loop_
_entity_poly.entity_id
_entity_poly.type
_entity_poly.pdbx_seq_one_letter_code
_entity_poly.pdbx_strand_id
1 'polypeptide(L)'
;MKLLLVFILALVIVYEINNESFAEKSTYFDSVKFIQYLDENTALEEVRNGNLDIYYDRISSDRLENPKSREGLEVFDSTGRSYSILVNPAESNEFNPFSLKDIRFALNYLIDRKLIVNELMGGYGAPMISNYSPSDPEYLTIIKQLETFNFRYNPALAEEIISNALKENGAIKSNGQWEINQKPIEIIVFIRSDDQVRKSIGEILASELEKIGFTVKKDYGDLNKAYVVVYGSNPAELKWSLYTEGWSRSAFVRYDSVGLSQMYSPWFSNMPGSNDPSYWNYKNDKLDEITQKIYTGDFESEEERVLLIQDAIAEGVDQSVRIFIASKIDQFVANEKMEGIVNDLGAGVPSRFTPINSRNGESELVIGVKQIYQGSWNPVMGLSDTYSRQIWGIISDPITFKHPFTGKTFPVRADWNVDTAGPNGKLILPDDAIMWDPIIHQWKKVEHGTQATSKVRYDLKFSNWHNGQKMDMNDILYSLYFVMEWGVQTDENDKTYDVEFTSIASQSVKTIIGIKVIDDDTIEVYVDYWHFDNDEIAEWASLWSSMPWEISVAMEQAVLDGKVSFSRSGAINKNVNWISLIIPNDAQTIQSYLNEFSEKKYIPNSLKIFEKDIKYFDERYTASSEWVKSHNHAVISNGPFYLSVYSPESRTIVVNAFDDQSYPFKLGHWSEFEKTEFPKITNINLPNIIQKGVQLEIDIDTKNADSVLYFLTDSNNNSISELININNNSTKIIIDDEKIKELGVGAKDLKIFAISDSVLKPDYYSTSFLMVENNGELPDLNQDNIEYDQNNSSEFAWLLVPIIIGIITMIYIKKKRK
;
A
#
# COMPACT_ATOMS: atom_id res chain seq x y z
N MET A 1 -56.58 -45.68 -7.43
CA MET A 1 -55.63 -45.46 -6.32
C MET A 1 -54.17 -45.47 -6.76
N LYS A 2 -53.65 -46.51 -7.44
CA LYS A 2 -52.23 -46.56 -7.86
C LYS A 2 -51.80 -45.46 -8.85
N LEU A 3 -52.65 -45.08 -9.81
CA LEU A 3 -52.38 -43.97 -10.75
C LEU A 3 -52.40 -42.57 -10.11
N LEU A 4 -53.20 -42.38 -9.06
CA LEU A 4 -53.29 -41.11 -8.33
C LEU A 4 -52.04 -40.90 -7.46
N LEU A 5 -51.53 -41.98 -6.86
CA LEU A 5 -50.28 -42.00 -6.09
C LEU A 5 -49.06 -41.68 -6.95
N VAL A 6 -49.01 -42.15 -8.19
CA VAL A 6 -47.92 -41.83 -9.13
C VAL A 6 -47.93 -40.36 -9.54
N PHE A 7 -49.12 -39.77 -9.75
CA PHE A 7 -49.24 -38.34 -10.04
C PHE A 7 -48.87 -37.46 -8.84
N ILE A 8 -49.24 -37.86 -7.63
CA ILE A 8 -48.85 -37.14 -6.40
C ILE A 8 -47.34 -37.27 -6.17
N LEU A 9 -46.73 -38.45 -6.39
CA LEU A 9 -45.28 -38.61 -6.28
C LEU A 9 -44.52 -37.78 -7.33
N ALA A 10 -45.02 -37.74 -8.58
CA ALA A 10 -44.42 -36.94 -9.63
C ALA A 10 -44.55 -35.43 -9.36
N LEU A 11 -45.66 -34.97 -8.77
CA LEU A 11 -45.84 -33.59 -8.35
C LEU A 11 -44.97 -33.20 -7.15
N VAL A 12 -44.72 -34.13 -6.22
CA VAL A 12 -43.79 -33.92 -5.09
C VAL A 12 -42.34 -33.87 -5.58
N ILE A 13 -41.95 -34.73 -6.52
CA ILE A 13 -40.60 -34.70 -7.13
C ILE A 13 -40.40 -33.44 -7.97
N VAL A 14 -41.42 -32.98 -8.72
CA VAL A 14 -41.34 -31.70 -9.47
C VAL A 14 -41.37 -30.49 -8.54
N TYR A 15 -41.99 -30.58 -7.36
CA TYR A 15 -41.94 -29.54 -6.34
C TYR A 15 -40.59 -29.49 -5.62
N GLU A 16 -39.94 -30.64 -5.36
CA GLU A 16 -38.57 -30.69 -4.82
C GLU A 16 -37.51 -30.23 -5.84
N ILE A 17 -37.64 -30.59 -7.12
CA ILE A 17 -36.71 -30.14 -8.17
C ILE A 17 -36.87 -28.64 -8.47
N ASN A 18 -38.07 -28.05 -8.29
CA ASN A 18 -38.28 -26.61 -8.44
C ASN A 18 -37.99 -25.80 -7.16
N ASN A 19 -37.73 -26.46 -6.03
CA ASN A 19 -37.29 -25.84 -4.78
C ASN A 19 -35.80 -26.03 -4.49
N GLU A 20 -35.02 -26.56 -5.44
CA GLU A 20 -33.61 -26.18 -5.53
C GLU A 20 -33.56 -24.69 -5.91
N SER A 21 -33.80 -23.86 -4.90
CA SER A 21 -33.30 -22.49 -4.86
C SER A 21 -31.79 -22.60 -4.99
N PHE A 22 -31.28 -22.69 -6.23
CA PHE A 22 -29.87 -22.45 -6.51
C PHE A 22 -29.52 -21.15 -5.78
N ALA A 23 -28.55 -21.22 -4.88
CA ALA A 23 -28.09 -20.02 -4.20
C ALA A 23 -27.75 -18.99 -5.28
N GLU A 24 -28.20 -17.74 -5.07
CA GLU A 24 -27.85 -16.67 -6.00
C GLU A 24 -26.33 -16.52 -5.99
N LYS A 25 -25.70 -16.55 -7.17
CA LYS A 25 -24.24 -16.43 -7.28
C LYS A 25 -23.76 -15.15 -6.63
N SER A 26 -22.59 -15.21 -6.00
CA SER A 26 -21.89 -14.04 -5.48
C SER A 26 -20.87 -13.47 -6.47
N THR A 27 -20.43 -14.28 -7.43
CA THR A 27 -19.37 -13.95 -8.41
C THR A 27 -19.76 -14.38 -9.83
N TYR A 28 -19.20 -13.72 -10.84
CA TYR A 28 -19.48 -14.07 -12.25
C TYR A 28 -18.80 -15.37 -12.68
N PHE A 29 -17.63 -15.66 -12.09
CA PHE A 29 -16.85 -16.87 -12.32
C PHE A 29 -17.18 -17.94 -11.28
N ASP A 30 -17.14 -19.21 -11.73
CA ASP A 30 -17.28 -20.40 -10.87
C ASP A 30 -15.95 -20.78 -10.22
N SER A 31 -14.83 -20.42 -10.84
CA SER A 31 -13.48 -20.61 -10.30
C SER A 31 -12.51 -19.51 -10.73
N VAL A 32 -11.46 -19.32 -9.92
CA VAL A 32 -10.31 -18.48 -10.26
C VAL A 32 -9.05 -19.31 -10.11
N LYS A 33 -8.25 -19.35 -11.17
CA LYS A 33 -6.99 -20.08 -11.25
C LYS A 33 -5.83 -19.11 -11.27
N PHE A 34 -5.05 -19.13 -10.21
CA PHE A 34 -3.77 -18.42 -10.12
C PHE A 34 -2.66 -19.34 -10.61
N ILE A 35 -1.87 -18.88 -11.59
CA ILE A 35 -0.77 -19.65 -12.19
C ILE A 35 0.51 -18.83 -12.24
N GLN A 36 1.63 -19.45 -11.85
CA GLN A 36 2.90 -18.76 -11.75
C GLN A 36 3.57 -18.51 -13.12
N TYR A 37 3.88 -17.25 -13.42
CA TYR A 37 4.72 -16.82 -14.54
C TYR A 37 5.91 -16.01 -14.02
N LEU A 38 7.13 -16.51 -14.25
CA LEU A 38 8.36 -15.83 -13.84
C LEU A 38 8.82 -14.76 -14.83
N ASP A 39 8.53 -14.98 -16.12
CA ASP A 39 8.89 -14.07 -17.21
C ASP A 39 7.69 -13.20 -17.60
N GLU A 40 7.83 -11.90 -17.39
CA GLU A 40 6.78 -10.91 -17.62
C GLU A 40 6.43 -10.76 -19.11
N ASN A 41 7.36 -11.04 -20.04
CA ASN A 41 7.06 -11.00 -21.48
C ASN A 41 6.13 -12.15 -21.88
N THR A 42 6.45 -13.36 -21.41
CA THR A 42 5.62 -14.53 -21.64
C THR A 42 4.23 -14.29 -21.07
N ALA A 43 4.12 -13.80 -19.83
CA ALA A 43 2.83 -13.48 -19.23
C ALA A 43 2.04 -12.45 -20.06
N LEU A 44 2.68 -11.37 -20.54
CA LEU A 44 2.06 -10.36 -21.39
C LEU A 44 1.50 -10.95 -22.70
N GLU A 45 2.26 -11.82 -23.37
CA GLU A 45 1.78 -12.50 -24.59
C GLU A 45 0.62 -13.47 -24.30
N GLU A 46 0.67 -14.20 -23.18
CA GLU A 46 -0.42 -15.10 -22.78
C GLU A 46 -1.70 -14.31 -22.47
N VAL A 47 -1.59 -13.13 -21.85
CA VAL A 47 -2.74 -12.22 -21.67
C VAL A 47 -3.26 -11.73 -23.02
N ARG A 48 -2.37 -11.28 -23.92
CA ARG A 48 -2.76 -10.79 -25.25
C ARG A 48 -3.50 -11.85 -26.06
N ASN A 49 -3.05 -13.09 -25.98
CA ASN A 49 -3.64 -14.21 -26.71
C ASN A 49 -4.91 -14.77 -26.04
N GLY A 50 -5.24 -14.33 -24.81
CA GLY A 50 -6.39 -14.79 -24.05
C GLY A 50 -6.21 -16.16 -23.41
N ASN A 51 -4.97 -16.61 -23.20
CA ASN A 51 -4.67 -17.80 -22.39
C ASN A 51 -4.62 -17.46 -20.89
N LEU A 52 -4.22 -16.22 -20.59
CA LEU A 52 -4.46 -15.57 -19.30
C LEU A 52 -5.50 -14.47 -19.51
N ASP A 53 -6.39 -14.29 -18.55
CA ASP A 53 -7.31 -13.17 -18.55
C ASP A 53 -6.64 -11.92 -18.00
N ILE A 54 -5.83 -12.07 -16.95
CA ILE A 54 -5.20 -10.97 -16.23
C ILE A 54 -3.79 -11.38 -15.80
N TYR A 55 -2.87 -10.42 -15.73
CA TYR A 55 -1.58 -10.59 -15.06
C TYR A 55 -1.45 -9.67 -13.85
N TYR A 56 -1.25 -10.27 -12.66
CA TYR A 56 -1.17 -9.59 -11.36
C TYR A 56 0.23 -9.06 -11.04
N ASP A 57 1.06 -8.89 -12.06
CA ASP A 57 2.32 -8.20 -11.93
C ASP A 57 2.44 -7.09 -12.96
N ARG A 58 3.18 -6.05 -12.57
CA ARG A 58 3.48 -4.89 -13.40
C ARG A 58 4.17 -5.29 -14.71
N ILE A 59 3.76 -4.64 -15.80
CA ILE A 59 4.40 -4.66 -17.10
C ILE A 59 5.22 -3.39 -17.25
N SER A 60 6.44 -3.55 -17.76
CA SER A 60 7.33 -2.43 -18.04
C SER A 60 6.74 -1.56 -19.16
N SER A 61 6.78 -0.25 -18.97
CA SER A 61 6.10 0.70 -19.83
C SER A 61 6.64 0.74 -21.25
N ASP A 62 7.92 0.44 -21.44
CA ASP A 62 8.58 0.27 -22.75
C ASP A 62 7.88 -0.78 -23.65
N ARG A 63 7.21 -1.75 -23.03
CA ARG A 63 6.45 -2.80 -23.72
C ARG A 63 5.05 -2.35 -24.13
N LEU A 64 4.55 -1.25 -23.56
CA LEU A 64 3.20 -0.72 -23.76
C LEU A 64 3.20 0.70 -24.36
N GLU A 65 4.30 1.14 -24.96
CA GLU A 65 4.47 2.54 -25.42
C GLU A 65 3.56 2.93 -26.60
N ASN A 66 3.25 2.00 -27.50
CA ASN A 66 2.57 2.32 -28.75
C ASN A 66 1.23 1.58 -28.90
N PRO A 67 0.29 2.11 -29.70
CA PRO A 67 -1.04 1.50 -29.87
C PRO A 67 -1.00 0.04 -30.33
N LYS A 68 0.02 -0.34 -31.11
CA LYS A 68 0.17 -1.72 -31.61
C LYS A 68 0.58 -2.69 -30.50
N SER A 69 1.42 -2.28 -29.55
CA SER A 69 1.81 -3.15 -28.44
C SER A 69 0.70 -3.33 -27.40
N ARG A 70 -0.33 -2.48 -27.45
CA ARG A 70 -1.56 -2.56 -26.65
C ARG A 70 -2.72 -3.30 -27.36
N GLU A 71 -2.54 -3.74 -28.60
CA GLU A 71 -3.57 -4.52 -29.30
C GLU A 71 -3.88 -5.81 -28.51
N GLY A 72 -5.16 -6.11 -28.30
CA GLY A 72 -5.60 -7.27 -27.50
C GLY A 72 -5.56 -7.06 -25.98
N LEU A 73 -5.19 -5.87 -25.49
CA LEU A 73 -4.96 -5.60 -24.08
C LEU A 73 -5.73 -4.37 -23.58
N GLU A 74 -6.25 -4.47 -22.37
CA GLU A 74 -6.61 -3.32 -21.54
C GLU A 74 -5.46 -3.03 -20.56
N VAL A 75 -5.10 -1.75 -20.40
CA VAL A 75 -3.96 -1.31 -19.58
C VAL A 75 -4.46 -0.42 -18.45
N PHE A 76 -4.02 -0.74 -17.23
CA PHE A 76 -4.43 -0.06 -16.00
C PHE A 76 -3.22 0.48 -15.26
N ASP A 77 -3.30 1.74 -14.84
CA ASP A 77 -2.20 2.40 -14.12
C ASP A 77 -2.49 2.46 -12.61
N SER A 78 -1.47 2.22 -11.77
CA SER A 78 -1.52 2.46 -10.31
C SER A 78 -0.29 3.26 -9.85
N THR A 79 -0.40 3.96 -8.72
CA THR A 79 0.63 4.90 -8.23
C THR A 79 1.17 4.53 -6.84
N GLY A 80 1.02 3.27 -6.43
CA GLY A 80 1.32 2.81 -5.08
C GLY A 80 2.81 2.60 -4.73
N ARG A 81 3.76 2.91 -5.62
CA ARG A 81 5.19 2.62 -5.40
C ARG A 81 6.07 3.86 -5.47
N SER A 82 7.17 3.82 -4.72
CA SER A 82 8.14 4.91 -4.71
C SER A 82 9.57 4.44 -4.44
N TYR A 83 10.53 5.33 -4.71
CA TYR A 83 11.95 5.14 -4.44
C TYR A 83 12.47 6.19 -3.47
N SER A 84 13.37 5.78 -2.58
CA SER A 84 14.09 6.66 -1.65
C SER A 84 15.57 6.26 -1.52
N ILE A 85 16.37 7.16 -0.95
CA ILE A 85 17.70 6.85 -0.43
C ILE A 85 17.65 6.91 1.08
N LEU A 86 18.00 5.81 1.75
CA LEU A 86 18.28 5.83 3.18
C LEU A 86 19.74 6.26 3.38
N VAL A 87 19.94 7.22 4.25
CA VAL A 87 21.25 7.77 4.61
C VAL A 87 21.59 7.32 6.02
N ASN A 88 22.81 6.84 6.26
CA ASN A 88 23.28 6.46 7.58
C ASN A 88 23.81 7.68 8.35
N PRO A 89 23.10 8.20 9.37
CA PRO A 89 23.50 9.41 10.08
C PRO A 89 24.39 9.11 11.31
N ALA A 90 24.83 7.87 11.48
CA ALA A 90 25.48 7.45 12.72
C ALA A 90 26.78 8.20 13.00
N GLU A 91 26.93 8.62 14.25
CA GLU A 91 28.22 9.01 14.80
C GLU A 91 29.03 7.74 15.11
N SER A 92 30.29 7.72 14.69
CA SER A 92 31.17 6.56 14.80
C SER A 92 32.61 6.96 15.14
N ASN A 93 33.45 5.96 15.41
CA ASN A 93 34.88 6.18 15.65
C ASN A 93 35.62 6.69 14.39
N GLU A 94 35.17 6.26 13.22
CA GLU A 94 35.61 6.82 11.95
C GLU A 94 34.69 7.98 11.54
N PHE A 95 35.21 8.97 10.84
CA PHE A 95 34.42 10.13 10.43
C PHE A 95 33.38 9.72 9.37
N ASN A 96 32.11 9.82 9.73
CA ASN A 96 31.00 9.68 8.81
C ASN A 96 30.54 11.08 8.34
N PRO A 97 30.69 11.45 7.06
CA PRO A 97 30.24 12.76 6.59
C PRO A 97 28.72 12.94 6.76
N PHE A 98 27.94 11.85 6.75
CA PHE A 98 26.49 11.92 6.87
C PHE A 98 25.98 12.05 8.31
N SER A 99 26.84 12.04 9.33
CA SER A 99 26.43 12.51 10.66
C SER A 99 26.09 14.00 10.65
N LEU A 100 26.68 14.77 9.72
CA LEU A 100 26.39 16.18 9.51
C LEU A 100 25.09 16.36 8.72
N LYS A 101 24.10 17.04 9.33
CA LYS A 101 22.79 17.29 8.70
C LYS A 101 22.92 18.01 7.36
N ASP A 102 23.79 19.03 7.27
CA ASP A 102 23.96 19.82 6.05
C ASP A 102 24.41 19.00 4.85
N ILE A 103 25.27 17.98 5.08
CA ILE A 103 25.70 17.06 4.02
C ILE A 103 24.54 16.18 3.58
N ARG A 104 23.72 15.66 4.50
CA ARG A 104 22.52 14.89 4.16
C ARG A 104 21.52 15.75 3.38
N PHE A 105 21.25 16.97 3.86
CA PHE A 105 20.34 17.91 3.24
C PHE A 105 20.79 18.28 1.82
N ALA A 106 22.09 18.50 1.61
CA ALA A 106 22.68 18.81 0.31
C ALA A 106 22.45 17.71 -0.74
N LEU A 107 22.28 16.45 -0.35
CA LEU A 107 21.97 15.37 -1.29
C LEU A 107 20.67 15.61 -2.05
N ASN A 108 19.71 16.36 -1.49
CA ASN A 108 18.48 16.71 -2.20
C ASN A 108 18.71 17.54 -3.46
N TYR A 109 19.77 18.36 -3.49
CA TYR A 109 20.19 19.15 -4.66
C TYR A 109 21.08 18.34 -5.62
N LEU A 110 21.68 17.24 -5.15
CA LEU A 110 22.52 16.37 -5.96
C LEU A 110 21.72 15.32 -6.73
N ILE A 111 20.50 15.01 -6.30
CA ILE A 111 19.63 14.02 -6.95
C ILE A 111 18.79 14.69 -8.04
N ASP A 112 19.06 14.35 -9.30
CA ASP A 112 18.22 14.78 -10.44
C ASP A 112 16.96 13.90 -10.57
N ARG A 113 15.92 14.27 -9.82
CA ARG A 113 14.62 13.59 -9.86
C ARG A 113 13.95 13.62 -11.23
N LYS A 114 14.18 14.68 -12.04
CA LYS A 114 13.60 14.80 -13.38
C LYS A 114 14.27 13.82 -14.34
N LEU A 115 15.59 13.73 -14.31
CA LEU A 115 16.34 12.73 -15.09
C LEU A 115 15.90 11.32 -14.70
N ILE A 116 15.75 11.04 -13.41
CA ILE A 116 15.32 9.71 -12.94
C ILE A 116 13.93 9.35 -13.49
N VAL A 117 12.96 10.26 -13.41
CA VAL A 117 11.61 10.02 -13.92
C VAL A 117 11.58 9.91 -15.45
N ASN A 118 12.24 10.83 -16.17
CA ASN A 118 12.15 10.89 -17.62
C ASN A 118 12.98 9.79 -18.29
N GLU A 119 14.23 9.59 -17.86
CA GLU A 119 15.18 8.71 -18.54
C GLU A 119 15.19 7.29 -17.96
N LEU A 120 15.12 7.13 -16.63
CA LEU A 120 15.17 5.79 -16.01
C LEU A 120 13.80 5.12 -15.91
N MET A 121 12.73 5.92 -15.83
CA MET A 121 11.35 5.43 -15.70
C MET A 121 10.53 5.67 -16.97
N GLY A 122 11.12 6.23 -18.04
CA GLY A 122 10.45 6.47 -19.31
C GLY A 122 9.27 7.45 -19.22
N GLY A 123 9.25 8.33 -18.22
CA GLY A 123 8.13 9.24 -17.94
C GLY A 123 6.99 8.62 -17.11
N TYR A 124 7.08 7.34 -16.71
CA TYR A 124 6.05 6.64 -15.92
C TYR A 124 6.28 6.80 -14.42
N GLY A 125 6.22 8.05 -13.97
CA GLY A 125 6.38 8.41 -12.57
C GLY A 125 6.26 9.91 -12.34
N ALA A 126 6.36 10.33 -11.08
CA ALA A 126 6.41 11.73 -10.72
C ALA A 126 7.52 11.98 -9.68
N PRO A 127 8.26 13.10 -9.78
CA PRO A 127 9.22 13.49 -8.76
C PRO A 127 8.57 13.55 -7.38
N MET A 128 9.29 13.06 -6.37
CA MET A 128 8.78 12.94 -5.01
C MET A 128 9.87 13.42 -4.04
N ILE A 129 9.49 14.27 -3.08
CA ILE A 129 10.44 14.85 -2.11
C ILE A 129 10.14 14.46 -0.66
N SER A 130 8.95 13.89 -0.40
CA SER A 130 8.53 13.39 0.91
C SER A 130 7.80 12.05 0.77
N ASN A 131 7.29 11.46 1.87
CA ASN A 131 6.49 10.23 1.85
C ASN A 131 5.21 10.31 0.99
N TYR A 132 4.70 11.51 0.71
CA TYR A 132 3.49 11.70 -0.10
C TYR A 132 3.85 12.17 -1.51
N SER A 133 3.37 11.41 -2.49
CA SER A 133 3.48 11.68 -3.92
C SER A 133 2.33 12.55 -4.42
N PRO A 134 2.43 13.19 -5.60
CA PRO A 134 1.34 13.99 -6.17
C PRO A 134 0.01 13.26 -6.37
N SER A 135 0.01 11.91 -6.36
CA SER A 135 -1.20 11.09 -6.48
C SER A 135 -1.82 10.71 -5.13
N ASP A 136 -1.19 11.06 -4.02
CA ASP A 136 -1.70 10.76 -2.68
C ASP A 136 -2.63 11.87 -2.18
N PRO A 137 -3.74 11.54 -1.48
CA PRO A 137 -4.67 12.54 -0.97
C PRO A 137 -4.01 13.59 -0.07
N GLU A 138 -3.05 13.17 0.76
CA GLU A 138 -2.35 14.03 1.73
C GLU A 138 -1.37 15.02 1.06
N TYR A 139 -1.04 14.86 -0.22
CA TYR A 139 -0.08 15.73 -0.91
C TYR A 139 -0.54 17.19 -1.00
N LEU A 140 -1.84 17.40 -1.24
CA LEU A 140 -2.40 18.75 -1.35
C LEU A 140 -2.33 19.51 -0.01
N THR A 141 -2.35 18.78 1.11
CA THR A 141 -2.19 19.34 2.45
C THR A 141 -0.77 19.86 2.70
N ILE A 142 0.24 19.25 2.08
CA ILE A 142 1.66 19.49 2.42
C ILE A 142 2.47 20.19 1.35
N ILE A 143 1.93 20.34 0.14
CA ILE A 143 2.66 20.87 -1.01
C ILE A 143 3.27 22.25 -0.72
N LYS A 144 2.60 23.11 0.06
CA LYS A 144 3.16 24.41 0.44
C LYS A 144 4.48 24.27 1.19
N GLN A 145 4.56 23.35 2.16
CA GLN A 145 5.77 23.04 2.92
C GLN A 145 6.83 22.42 2.02
N LEU A 146 6.43 21.61 1.04
CA LEU A 146 7.35 21.02 0.08
C LEU A 146 8.00 22.06 -0.84
N GLU A 147 7.24 23.04 -1.31
CA GLU A 147 7.77 24.09 -2.20
C GLU A 147 8.77 25.02 -1.50
N THR A 148 8.70 25.21 -0.18
CA THR A 148 9.65 26.08 0.55
C THR A 148 11.08 25.53 0.54
N PHE A 149 11.26 24.22 0.41
CA PHE A 149 12.59 23.62 0.27
C PHE A 149 13.25 23.97 -1.08
N ASN A 150 12.46 24.29 -2.10
CA ASN A 150 12.91 24.63 -3.45
C ASN A 150 13.95 23.64 -4.01
N PHE A 151 13.76 22.34 -3.76
CA PHE A 151 14.67 21.32 -4.24
C PHE A 151 14.62 21.21 -5.76
N ARG A 152 15.71 21.64 -6.39
CA ARG A 152 16.00 21.48 -7.82
C ARG A 152 17.39 20.88 -7.96
N TYR A 153 17.62 20.11 -9.02
CA TYR A 153 18.96 19.60 -9.29
C TYR A 153 19.93 20.78 -9.46
N ASN A 154 20.85 20.90 -8.53
CA ASN A 154 21.85 21.95 -8.43
C ASN A 154 23.13 21.38 -7.79
N PRO A 155 23.93 20.62 -8.56
CA PRO A 155 25.13 19.95 -8.03
C PRO A 155 26.18 20.95 -7.53
N ALA A 156 26.21 22.18 -8.07
CA ALA A 156 27.13 23.23 -7.60
C ALA A 156 26.78 23.70 -6.18
N LEU A 157 25.49 23.91 -5.89
CA LEU A 157 25.04 24.25 -4.54
C LEU A 157 25.28 23.08 -3.57
N ALA A 158 25.03 21.84 -4.02
CA ALA A 158 25.32 20.66 -3.21
C ALA A 158 26.82 20.58 -2.87
N GLU A 159 27.70 20.76 -3.85
CA GLU A 159 29.16 20.78 -3.63
C GLU A 159 29.57 21.92 -2.68
N GLU A 160 28.98 23.11 -2.80
CA GLU A 160 29.26 24.23 -1.90
C GLU A 160 28.93 23.90 -0.44
N ILE A 161 27.70 23.43 -0.17
CA ILE A 161 27.24 23.08 1.18
C ILE A 161 28.11 21.96 1.75
N ILE A 162 28.36 20.90 0.97
CA ILE A 162 29.19 19.76 1.40
C ILE A 162 30.61 20.22 1.69
N SER A 163 31.21 21.02 0.80
CA SER A 163 32.58 21.50 0.96
C SER A 163 32.74 22.38 2.19
N ASN A 164 31.76 23.22 2.50
CA ASN A 164 31.79 24.09 3.68
C ASN A 164 31.68 23.25 4.96
N ALA A 165 30.68 22.35 5.04
CA ALA A 165 30.50 21.47 6.19
C ALA A 165 31.74 20.58 6.45
N LEU A 166 32.35 20.04 5.40
CA LEU A 166 33.59 19.25 5.50
C LEU A 166 34.77 20.08 6.02
N LYS A 167 35.00 21.29 5.49
CA LYS A 167 36.09 22.16 5.94
C LYS A 167 35.93 22.59 7.39
N GLU A 168 34.71 22.93 7.80
CA GLU A 168 34.39 23.31 9.18
C GLU A 168 34.68 22.17 10.17
N ASN A 169 34.56 20.91 9.71
CA ASN A 169 34.88 19.72 10.47
C ASN A 169 36.32 19.21 10.26
N GLY A 170 37.19 20.03 9.68
CA GLY A 170 38.64 19.76 9.59
C GLY A 170 39.06 18.86 8.43
N ALA A 171 38.18 18.58 7.47
CA ALA A 171 38.54 17.89 6.24
C ALA A 171 39.27 18.85 5.27
N ILE A 172 40.20 18.29 4.51
CA ILE A 172 40.98 19.01 3.50
C ILE A 172 40.80 18.31 2.14
N LYS A 173 40.74 19.10 1.05
CA LYS A 173 40.72 18.55 -0.30
C LYS A 173 42.15 18.50 -0.85
N SER A 174 42.70 17.31 -1.04
CA SER A 174 44.05 17.05 -1.56
C SER A 174 43.94 16.24 -2.85
N ASN A 175 44.62 16.66 -3.93
CA ASN A 175 44.55 16.01 -5.24
C ASN A 175 43.12 15.74 -5.77
N GLY A 176 42.17 16.62 -5.43
CA GLY A 176 40.77 16.48 -5.81
C GLY A 176 39.94 15.55 -4.93
N GLN A 177 40.54 14.88 -3.94
CA GLN A 177 39.87 14.02 -2.98
C GLN A 177 39.76 14.66 -1.59
N TRP A 178 38.66 14.42 -0.90
CA TRP A 178 38.46 14.83 0.49
C TRP A 178 39.13 13.86 1.45
N GLU A 179 39.91 14.40 2.37
CA GLU A 179 40.62 13.67 3.41
C GLU A 179 40.33 14.28 4.78
N ILE A 180 40.21 13.44 5.80
CA ILE A 180 40.17 13.86 7.21
C ILE A 180 41.09 12.94 7.99
N ASN A 181 41.87 13.50 8.92
CA ASN A 181 42.88 12.74 9.67
C ASN A 181 43.85 11.93 8.77
N GLN A 182 44.25 12.50 7.62
CA GLN A 182 45.13 11.89 6.61
C GLN A 182 44.58 10.62 5.95
N LYS A 183 43.26 10.40 6.03
CA LYS A 183 42.55 9.31 5.35
C LYS A 183 41.51 9.88 4.39
N PRO A 184 41.37 9.33 3.17
CA PRO A 184 40.25 9.67 2.30
C PRO A 184 38.91 9.42 2.99
N ILE A 185 37.93 10.30 2.76
CA ILE A 185 36.58 10.09 3.25
C ILE A 185 35.89 9.08 2.33
N GLU A 186 35.72 7.86 2.82
CA GLU A 186 35.06 6.76 2.10
C GLU A 186 33.54 6.80 2.31
N ILE A 187 32.79 6.61 1.22
CA ILE A 187 31.32 6.45 1.22
C ILE A 187 30.99 5.08 0.63
N ILE A 188 30.21 4.27 1.34
CA ILE A 188 29.73 2.99 0.84
C ILE A 188 28.28 3.13 0.37
N VAL A 189 28.04 3.00 -0.92
CA VAL A 189 26.69 3.01 -1.51
C VAL A 189 26.24 1.57 -1.71
N PHE A 190 25.26 1.12 -0.93
CA PHE A 190 24.59 -0.15 -1.13
C PHE A 190 23.56 -0.02 -2.25
N ILE A 191 23.79 -0.74 -3.35
CA ILE A 191 23.01 -0.64 -4.58
C ILE A 191 22.22 -1.94 -4.80
N ARG A 192 20.89 -1.81 -4.90
CA ARG A 192 20.00 -2.94 -5.21
C ARG A 192 20.15 -3.33 -6.67
N SER A 193 20.86 -4.43 -6.93
CA SER A 193 21.20 -4.86 -8.29
C SER A 193 20.12 -5.71 -8.96
N ASP A 194 19.15 -6.22 -8.20
CA ASP A 194 17.98 -6.96 -8.66
C ASP A 194 16.85 -6.04 -9.19
N ASP A 195 17.02 -4.72 -9.08
CA ASP A 195 16.11 -3.70 -9.58
C ASP A 195 16.88 -2.69 -10.43
N GLN A 196 16.64 -2.69 -11.74
CA GLN A 196 17.43 -1.93 -12.70
C GLN A 196 17.34 -0.41 -12.47
N VAL A 197 16.18 0.11 -12.06
CA VAL A 197 16.01 1.55 -11.80
C VAL A 197 16.80 1.95 -10.55
N ARG A 198 16.67 1.18 -9.45
CA ARG A 198 17.45 1.44 -8.22
C ARG A 198 18.94 1.27 -8.43
N LYS A 199 19.36 0.32 -9.27
CA LYS A 199 20.75 0.17 -9.68
C LYS A 199 21.28 1.43 -10.33
N SER A 200 20.57 1.94 -11.35
CA SER A 200 20.97 3.16 -12.06
C SER A 200 20.97 4.40 -11.17
N ILE A 201 19.97 4.56 -10.28
CA ILE A 201 19.94 5.63 -9.27
C ILE A 201 21.21 5.59 -8.40
N GLY A 202 21.56 4.43 -7.86
CA GLY A 202 22.75 4.26 -7.01
C GLY A 202 24.05 4.53 -7.75
N GLU A 203 24.16 4.11 -9.02
CA GLU A 203 25.34 4.33 -9.86
C GLU A 203 25.54 5.83 -10.22
N ILE A 204 24.44 6.55 -10.51
CA ILE A 204 24.47 8.00 -10.78
C ILE A 204 24.89 8.74 -9.52
N LEU A 205 24.25 8.48 -8.38
CA LEU A 205 24.58 9.16 -7.13
C LEU A 205 26.02 8.90 -6.70
N ALA A 206 26.52 7.68 -6.86
CA ALA A 206 27.92 7.36 -6.59
C ALA A 206 28.87 8.17 -7.50
N SER A 207 28.55 8.33 -8.79
CA SER A 207 29.36 9.13 -9.70
C SER A 207 29.37 10.62 -9.33
N GLU A 208 28.23 11.17 -8.90
CA GLU A 208 28.14 12.57 -8.44
C GLU A 208 28.98 12.80 -7.17
N LEU A 209 28.97 11.85 -6.23
CA LEU A 209 29.79 11.92 -5.02
C LEU A 209 31.30 11.78 -5.31
N GLU A 210 31.69 10.92 -6.26
CA GLU A 210 33.07 10.82 -6.74
C GLU A 210 33.56 12.15 -7.34
N LYS A 211 32.71 12.84 -8.12
CA LYS A 211 33.03 14.17 -8.71
C LYS A 211 33.25 15.23 -7.63
N ILE A 212 32.47 15.21 -6.55
CA ILE A 212 32.64 16.12 -5.40
C ILE A 212 33.96 15.85 -4.66
N GLY A 213 34.53 14.65 -4.81
CA GLY A 213 35.85 14.28 -4.29
C GLY A 213 35.80 13.22 -3.18
N PHE A 214 34.67 12.55 -2.96
CA PHE A 214 34.64 11.41 -2.05
C PHE A 214 35.25 10.16 -2.70
N THR A 215 35.79 9.26 -1.89
CA THR A 215 36.14 7.90 -2.34
C THR A 215 34.89 7.04 -2.20
N VAL A 216 34.32 6.57 -3.30
CA VAL A 216 33.05 5.82 -3.26
C VAL A 216 33.28 4.33 -3.51
N LYS A 217 32.71 3.50 -2.64
CA LYS A 217 32.63 2.05 -2.78
C LYS A 217 31.19 1.65 -3.09
N LYS A 218 30.98 1.03 -4.25
CA LYS A 218 29.68 0.49 -4.68
C LYS A 218 29.55 -0.94 -4.17
N ASP A 219 28.59 -1.20 -3.27
CA ASP A 219 28.27 -2.55 -2.80
C ASP A 219 26.96 -3.03 -3.42
N TYR A 220 27.04 -3.97 -4.37
CA TYR A 220 25.85 -4.50 -5.03
C TYR A 220 25.24 -5.65 -4.21
N GLY A 221 23.92 -5.70 -4.14
CA GLY A 221 23.19 -6.72 -3.38
C GLY A 221 21.72 -6.84 -3.74
N ASP A 222 21.12 -7.95 -3.32
CA ASP A 222 19.67 -8.17 -3.36
C ASP A 222 18.99 -7.74 -2.04
N LEU A 223 17.69 -8.00 -1.91
CA LEU A 223 16.95 -7.69 -0.68
C LEU A 223 17.49 -8.45 0.54
N ASN A 224 17.89 -9.72 0.38
CA ASN A 224 18.39 -10.52 1.50
C ASN A 224 19.68 -9.94 2.07
N LYS A 225 20.62 -9.57 1.20
CA LYS A 225 21.84 -8.89 1.63
C LYS A 225 21.54 -7.54 2.26
N ALA A 226 20.56 -6.79 1.76
CA ALA A 226 20.15 -5.52 2.38
C ALA A 226 19.61 -5.72 3.81
N TYR A 227 18.80 -6.75 4.07
CA TYR A 227 18.37 -7.07 5.42
C TYR A 227 19.52 -7.37 6.38
N VAL A 228 20.59 -8.01 5.90
CA VAL A 228 21.77 -8.31 6.74
C VAL A 228 22.67 -7.08 6.93
N VAL A 229 22.94 -6.33 5.86
CA VAL A 229 23.94 -5.25 5.86
C VAL A 229 23.35 -3.93 6.30
N VAL A 230 22.20 -3.53 5.75
CA VAL A 230 21.61 -2.21 5.99
C VAL A 230 20.78 -2.22 7.28
N TYR A 231 19.81 -3.13 7.37
CA TYR A 231 18.85 -3.16 8.47
C TYR A 231 19.32 -3.99 9.69
N GLY A 232 20.17 -4.99 9.46
CA GLY A 232 20.63 -5.95 10.47
C GLY A 232 22.04 -5.72 10.99
N SER A 233 22.64 -4.55 10.74
CA SER A 233 23.95 -4.19 11.29
C SER A 233 23.90 -2.87 12.03
N ASN A 234 24.79 -2.70 13.02
CA ASN A 234 24.92 -1.46 13.76
C ASN A 234 25.37 -0.32 12.80
N PRO A 235 24.58 0.75 12.62
CA PRO A 235 24.92 1.85 11.73
C PRO A 235 26.28 2.49 12.02
N ALA A 236 26.73 2.52 13.28
CA ALA A 236 28.03 3.08 13.68
C ALA A 236 29.25 2.23 13.25
N GLU A 237 29.03 1.00 12.73
CA GLU A 237 30.09 0.20 12.09
C GLU A 237 30.38 0.63 10.66
N LEU A 238 29.59 1.56 10.09
CA LEU A 238 29.75 2.11 8.74
C LEU A 238 29.89 1.06 7.63
N LYS A 239 29.23 -0.09 7.76
CA LYS A 239 29.16 -1.12 6.69
C LYS A 239 28.44 -0.62 5.43
N TRP A 240 27.65 0.43 5.57
CA TRP A 240 26.94 1.14 4.52
C TRP A 240 26.82 2.62 4.91
N SER A 241 26.74 3.50 3.91
CA SER A 241 26.53 4.94 4.08
C SER A 241 25.21 5.39 3.43
N LEU A 242 24.91 4.87 2.24
CA LEU A 242 23.69 5.16 1.48
C LEU A 242 23.07 3.86 0.97
N TYR A 243 21.74 3.77 0.94
CA TYR A 243 21.00 2.60 0.44
C TYR A 243 19.87 3.00 -0.50
N THR A 244 19.73 2.28 -1.61
CA THR A 244 18.66 2.47 -2.61
C THR A 244 17.39 1.70 -2.24
N GLU A 245 16.43 2.39 -1.62
CA GLU A 245 15.16 1.85 -1.12
C GLU A 245 14.05 1.87 -2.18
N GLY A 246 13.06 1.00 -2.00
CA GLY A 246 11.82 1.01 -2.77
C GLY A 246 10.64 0.57 -1.89
N TRP A 247 9.50 1.23 -2.06
CA TRP A 247 8.30 1.06 -1.25
C TRP A 247 7.09 0.70 -2.10
N SER A 248 6.10 0.06 -1.49
CA SER A 248 4.82 -0.30 -2.11
C SER A 248 3.70 -0.18 -1.08
N ARG A 249 2.57 0.40 -1.48
CA ARG A 249 1.34 0.50 -0.69
C ARG A 249 0.41 -0.67 -1.04
N SER A 250 -0.29 -1.21 -0.06
CA SER A 250 -1.24 -2.32 -0.25
C SER A 250 -2.69 -1.88 -0.45
N ALA A 251 -3.00 -0.60 -0.22
CA ALA A 251 -4.30 0.01 -0.45
C ALA A 251 -4.14 1.52 -0.63
N PHE A 252 -5.14 2.16 -1.24
CA PHE A 252 -5.27 3.61 -1.28
C PHE A 252 -5.91 4.11 0.03
N VAL A 253 -5.31 5.09 0.70
CA VAL A 253 -5.74 5.56 2.04
C VAL A 253 -5.90 7.08 2.02
N ARG A 254 -7.03 7.58 2.55
CA ARG A 254 -7.30 9.02 2.66
C ARG A 254 -6.52 9.65 3.81
N TYR A 255 -6.65 9.06 5.00
CA TYR A 255 -6.04 9.54 6.23
C TYR A 255 -4.90 8.61 6.64
N ASP A 256 -3.70 8.87 6.14
CA ASP A 256 -2.52 8.10 6.53
C ASP A 256 -2.13 8.42 7.98
N SER A 257 -2.17 7.42 8.86
CA SER A 257 -1.76 7.51 10.26
C SER A 257 -0.39 6.86 10.53
N VAL A 258 0.16 6.14 9.55
CA VAL A 258 1.34 5.26 9.74
C VAL A 258 2.55 5.74 8.95
N GLY A 259 2.35 6.24 7.73
CA GLY A 259 3.43 6.48 6.77
C GLY A 259 4.48 7.45 7.28
N LEU A 260 4.11 8.52 7.99
CA LEU A 260 5.09 9.45 8.57
C LEU A 260 5.95 8.78 9.64
N SER A 261 5.34 8.01 10.54
CA SER A 261 6.02 7.25 11.58
C SER A 261 6.99 6.26 10.95
N GLN A 262 6.51 5.49 9.97
CA GLN A 262 7.30 4.51 9.25
C GLN A 262 8.49 5.13 8.50
N MET A 263 8.31 6.32 7.91
CA MET A 263 9.30 6.92 7.03
C MET A 263 10.28 7.86 7.71
N TYR A 264 9.95 8.41 8.89
CA TYR A 264 10.78 9.44 9.51
C TYR A 264 11.06 9.22 11.00
N SER A 265 10.20 8.50 11.74
CA SER A 265 10.27 8.50 13.19
C SER A 265 11.01 7.29 13.77
N PRO A 266 12.02 7.51 14.63
CA PRO A 266 12.71 6.46 15.37
C PRO A 266 11.79 5.45 16.05
N TRP A 267 10.71 5.87 16.72
CA TRP A 267 9.88 4.95 17.52
C TRP A 267 9.23 3.82 16.71
N PHE A 268 9.07 3.99 15.39
CA PHE A 268 8.51 2.97 14.50
C PHE A 268 9.53 1.88 14.11
N SER A 269 10.78 1.98 14.57
CA SER A 269 11.85 0.98 14.37
C SER A 269 12.25 0.74 12.91
N ASN A 270 11.93 1.67 12.00
CA ASN A 270 12.31 1.63 10.58
C ASN A 270 13.38 2.69 10.21
N MET A 271 13.99 3.31 11.22
CA MET A 271 15.11 4.26 11.09
C MET A 271 16.45 3.56 11.43
N PRO A 272 17.61 4.09 11.00
CA PRO A 272 18.90 3.43 11.22
C PRO A 272 19.13 3.05 12.70
N GLY A 273 19.35 1.75 12.92
CA GLY A 273 19.51 1.13 14.25
C GLY A 273 18.31 0.26 14.66
N SER A 274 17.13 0.49 14.07
CA SER A 274 15.91 -0.32 14.27
C SER A 274 15.47 -0.47 15.73
N ASN A 275 15.88 0.45 16.61
CA ASN A 275 15.71 0.39 18.07
C ASN A 275 16.34 -0.85 18.73
N ASP A 276 17.34 -1.48 18.09
CA ASP A 276 18.11 -2.54 18.75
C ASP A 276 18.95 -1.91 19.88
N PRO A 277 18.80 -2.35 21.14
CA PRO A 277 19.49 -1.74 22.28
C PRO A 277 21.01 -1.93 22.25
N SER A 278 21.54 -2.82 21.40
CA SER A 278 22.98 -3.02 21.20
C SER A 278 23.58 -2.11 20.14
N TYR A 279 22.77 -1.38 19.37
CA TYR A 279 23.20 -0.56 18.24
C TYR A 279 23.20 0.95 18.54
N TRP A 280 23.89 1.71 17.69
CA TRP A 280 23.61 3.14 17.58
C TRP A 280 22.24 3.32 16.92
N ASN A 281 21.41 4.18 17.49
CA ASN A 281 20.04 4.42 17.01
C ASN A 281 19.86 5.90 16.69
N TYR A 282 19.27 6.18 15.53
CA TYR A 282 18.79 7.53 15.19
C TYR A 282 17.74 7.97 16.20
N LYS A 283 17.77 9.25 16.59
CA LYS A 283 16.84 9.83 17.57
C LYS A 283 16.32 11.17 17.06
N ASN A 284 15.03 11.41 17.26
CA ASN A 284 14.38 12.67 16.99
C ASN A 284 13.07 12.74 17.79
N ASP A 285 13.17 13.26 19.02
CA ASP A 285 12.04 13.29 19.96
C ASP A 285 10.85 14.11 19.42
N LYS A 286 11.11 15.14 18.61
CA LYS A 286 10.06 15.96 17.98
C LYS A 286 9.28 15.15 16.94
N LEU A 287 9.98 14.43 16.05
CA LEU A 287 9.32 13.52 15.10
C LEU A 287 8.59 12.40 15.82
N ASP A 288 9.14 11.88 16.92
CA ASP A 288 8.47 10.84 17.68
C ASP A 288 7.17 11.35 18.30
N GLU A 289 7.20 12.51 18.99
CA GLU A 289 6.02 13.11 19.60
C GLU A 289 4.90 13.39 18.57
N ILE A 290 5.24 14.07 17.47
CA ILE A 290 4.26 14.50 16.48
C ILE A 290 3.63 13.30 15.77
N THR A 291 4.43 12.31 15.35
CA THR A 291 3.88 11.17 14.61
C THR A 291 3.19 10.16 15.51
N GLN A 292 3.54 10.07 16.80
CA GLN A 292 2.75 9.32 17.78
C GLN A 292 1.37 9.94 17.93
N LYS A 293 1.24 11.27 18.02
CA LYS A 293 -0.06 11.94 18.07
C LYS A 293 -0.93 11.64 16.85
N ILE A 294 -0.35 11.71 15.65
CA ILE A 294 -1.04 11.35 14.40
C ILE A 294 -1.49 9.89 14.43
N TYR A 295 -0.60 8.98 14.84
CA TYR A 295 -0.86 7.54 14.86
C TYR A 295 -1.97 7.15 15.86
N THR A 296 -1.99 7.77 17.05
CA THR A 296 -2.93 7.42 18.13
C THR A 296 -4.21 8.26 18.14
N GLY A 297 -4.39 9.21 17.21
CA GLY A 297 -5.55 10.10 17.21
C GLY A 297 -5.52 11.17 18.32
N ASP A 298 -4.34 11.54 18.82
CA ASP A 298 -4.16 12.55 19.88
C ASP A 298 -4.04 13.96 19.27
N PHE A 299 -5.16 14.43 18.72
CA PHE A 299 -5.36 15.79 18.20
C PHE A 299 -6.83 16.20 18.44
N GLU A 300 -7.12 17.49 18.43
CA GLU A 300 -8.44 18.04 18.75
C GLU A 300 -9.33 18.33 17.53
N SER A 301 -8.75 18.44 16.34
CA SER A 301 -9.48 18.72 15.10
C SER A 301 -8.77 18.23 13.83
N GLU A 302 -9.48 18.26 12.69
CA GLU A 302 -8.89 18.01 11.37
C GLU A 302 -7.76 19.01 11.06
N GLU A 303 -7.94 20.29 11.42
CA GLU A 303 -6.93 21.33 11.24
C GLU A 303 -5.68 21.07 12.07
N GLU A 304 -5.81 20.59 13.31
CA GLU A 304 -4.65 20.22 14.13
C GLU A 304 -3.90 19.03 13.53
N ARG A 305 -4.62 17.99 13.07
CA ARG A 305 -3.99 16.86 12.35
C ARG A 305 -3.21 17.35 11.13
N VAL A 306 -3.78 18.26 10.35
CA VAL A 306 -3.12 18.86 9.18
C VAL A 306 -1.83 19.57 9.59
N LEU A 307 -1.84 20.37 10.67
CA LEU A 307 -0.64 21.05 11.15
C LEU A 307 0.44 20.06 11.62
N LEU A 308 0.06 19.01 12.35
CA LEU A 308 0.99 17.95 12.78
C LEU A 308 1.66 17.27 11.58
N ILE A 309 0.89 16.97 10.52
CA ILE A 309 1.42 16.37 9.29
C ILE A 309 2.39 17.31 8.58
N GLN A 310 2.04 18.59 8.46
CA GLN A 310 2.89 19.60 7.85
C GLN A 310 4.22 19.75 8.60
N ASP A 311 4.17 19.77 9.95
CA ASP A 311 5.35 19.87 10.80
C ASP A 311 6.23 18.61 10.74
N ALA A 312 5.62 17.41 10.75
CA ALA A 312 6.34 16.15 10.61
C ALA A 312 7.04 16.03 9.24
N ILE A 313 6.37 16.46 8.16
CA ILE A 313 6.97 16.49 6.82
C ILE A 313 8.13 17.48 6.77
N ALA A 314 7.94 18.69 7.28
CA ALA A 314 9.00 19.70 7.27
C ALA A 314 10.23 19.21 8.04
N GLU A 315 10.03 18.63 9.22
CA GLU A 315 11.11 18.07 10.04
C GLU A 315 11.76 16.85 9.37
N GLY A 316 10.99 15.88 8.90
CA GLY A 316 11.51 14.66 8.27
C GLY A 316 12.34 14.94 7.02
N VAL A 317 11.88 15.88 6.18
CA VAL A 317 12.59 16.34 4.98
C VAL A 317 13.85 17.13 5.35
N ASP A 318 13.79 18.04 6.33
CA ASP A 318 14.97 18.79 6.82
C ASP A 318 16.06 17.86 7.39
N GLN A 319 15.66 16.82 8.13
CA GLN A 319 16.60 15.84 8.69
C GLN A 319 17.30 15.00 7.63
N SER A 320 16.65 14.77 6.47
CA SER A 320 17.19 14.09 5.29
C SER A 320 17.85 12.74 5.59
N VAL A 321 17.34 12.02 6.59
CA VAL A 321 17.77 10.63 6.87
C VAL A 321 17.20 9.68 5.82
N ARG A 322 15.99 9.95 5.34
CA ARG A 322 15.37 9.25 4.20
C ARG A 322 14.96 10.28 3.16
N ILE A 323 15.57 10.21 1.98
CA ILE A 323 15.37 11.16 0.88
C ILE A 323 14.52 10.50 -0.20
N PHE A 324 13.30 10.97 -0.40
CA PHE A 324 12.44 10.48 -1.48
C PHE A 324 12.89 11.00 -2.84
N ILE A 325 12.68 10.19 -3.88
CA ILE A 325 13.18 10.44 -5.23
C ILE A 325 12.02 10.57 -6.22
N ALA A 326 11.24 9.50 -6.36
CA ALA A 326 10.18 9.42 -7.35
C ALA A 326 9.10 8.43 -6.89
N SER A 327 7.86 8.76 -7.24
CA SER A 327 6.74 7.83 -7.28
C SER A 327 6.65 7.19 -8.67
N LYS A 328 6.19 5.94 -8.74
CA LYS A 328 6.12 5.16 -9.96
C LYS A 328 4.68 4.97 -10.40
N ILE A 329 4.45 5.05 -11.70
CA ILE A 329 3.21 4.62 -12.35
C ILE A 329 3.45 3.17 -12.81
N ASP A 330 2.90 2.22 -12.08
CA ASP A 330 2.91 0.81 -12.49
C ASP A 330 1.76 0.54 -13.46
N GLN A 331 2.03 -0.26 -14.48
CA GLN A 331 1.02 -0.67 -15.47
C GLN A 331 0.69 -2.14 -15.30
N PHE A 332 -0.59 -2.47 -15.24
CA PHE A 332 -1.14 -3.81 -15.23
C PHE A 332 -1.91 -4.06 -16.52
N VAL A 333 -2.05 -5.34 -16.90
CA VAL A 333 -2.71 -5.72 -18.14
C VAL A 333 -3.78 -6.77 -17.91
N ALA A 334 -4.87 -6.65 -18.66
CA ALA A 334 -5.87 -7.68 -18.85
C ALA A 334 -6.17 -7.87 -20.33
N ASN A 335 -6.75 -9.01 -20.69
CA ASN A 335 -7.23 -9.25 -22.04
C ASN A 335 -8.39 -8.30 -22.35
N GLU A 336 -8.47 -7.80 -23.58
CA GLU A 336 -9.52 -6.85 -24.01
C GLU A 336 -10.96 -7.37 -23.88
N LYS A 337 -11.17 -8.68 -23.71
CA LYS A 337 -12.48 -9.30 -23.47
C LYS A 337 -12.96 -9.15 -22.02
N MET A 338 -12.06 -8.78 -21.10
CA MET A 338 -12.42 -8.59 -19.71
C MET A 338 -13.27 -7.34 -19.54
N GLU A 339 -14.30 -7.45 -18.73
CA GLU A 339 -15.09 -6.33 -18.25
C GLU A 339 -15.10 -6.33 -16.71
N GLY A 340 -15.41 -5.18 -16.11
CA GLY A 340 -15.66 -5.06 -14.68
C GLY A 340 -14.43 -5.20 -13.77
N ILE A 341 -13.24 -4.93 -14.32
CA ILE A 341 -11.99 -4.87 -13.55
C ILE A 341 -12.02 -3.67 -12.59
N VAL A 342 -11.61 -3.89 -11.34
CA VAL A 342 -11.51 -2.84 -10.32
C VAL A 342 -10.05 -2.47 -10.12
N ASN A 343 -9.65 -1.32 -10.68
CA ASN A 343 -8.28 -0.83 -10.57
C ASN A 343 -8.12 0.09 -9.36
N ASP A 344 -7.78 -0.48 -8.20
CA ASP A 344 -7.50 0.28 -6.98
C ASP A 344 -6.30 1.22 -7.18
N LEU A 345 -6.39 2.46 -6.69
CA LEU A 345 -5.34 3.46 -6.92
C LEU A 345 -3.99 3.14 -6.25
N GLY A 346 -4.04 2.40 -5.14
CA GLY A 346 -2.85 1.92 -4.43
C GLY A 346 -2.43 0.55 -4.94
N ALA A 347 -3.33 -0.44 -4.86
CA ALA A 347 -3.02 -1.84 -5.14
C ALA A 347 -2.98 -2.19 -6.64
N GLY A 348 -3.66 -1.42 -7.50
CA GLY A 348 -3.85 -1.69 -8.92
C GLY A 348 -4.93 -2.73 -9.21
N VAL A 349 -4.81 -3.38 -10.37
CA VAL A 349 -5.68 -4.49 -10.81
C VAL A 349 -5.75 -5.67 -9.80
N PRO A 350 -4.67 -6.01 -9.07
CA PRO A 350 -4.73 -7.04 -8.01
C PRO A 350 -5.56 -6.67 -6.76
N SER A 351 -6.54 -5.78 -6.89
CA SER A 351 -7.58 -5.51 -5.91
C SER A 351 -8.41 -6.77 -5.62
N ARG A 352 -8.88 -6.89 -4.37
CA ARG A 352 -9.80 -7.98 -3.97
C ARG A 352 -11.09 -7.98 -4.79
N PHE A 353 -11.53 -6.82 -5.26
CA PHE A 353 -12.80 -6.71 -5.98
C PHE A 353 -12.68 -7.19 -7.42
N THR A 354 -11.48 -7.25 -8.01
CA THR A 354 -11.29 -7.67 -9.41
C THR A 354 -11.79 -9.09 -9.67
N PRO A 355 -11.37 -10.15 -8.95
CA PRO A 355 -11.88 -11.50 -9.19
C PRO A 355 -13.36 -11.67 -8.83
N ILE A 356 -13.86 -10.87 -7.90
CA ILE A 356 -15.25 -10.94 -7.44
C ILE A 356 -16.20 -10.34 -8.49
N ASN A 357 -15.78 -9.26 -9.15
CA ASN A 357 -16.65 -8.42 -9.97
C ASN A 357 -16.41 -8.53 -11.48
N SER A 358 -15.20 -8.89 -11.92
CA SER A 358 -14.88 -8.98 -13.35
C SER A 358 -15.59 -10.15 -14.04
N ARG A 359 -15.65 -10.09 -15.37
CA ARG A 359 -16.36 -11.07 -16.22
C ARG A 359 -15.81 -11.06 -17.65
N ASN A 360 -15.89 -12.21 -18.33
CA ASN A 360 -15.59 -12.34 -19.77
C ASN A 360 -16.56 -13.31 -20.49
N GLY A 361 -17.58 -13.83 -19.78
CA GLY A 361 -18.54 -14.82 -20.29
C GLY A 361 -18.09 -16.28 -20.16
N GLU A 362 -16.90 -16.55 -19.63
CA GLU A 362 -16.40 -17.88 -19.30
C GLU A 362 -16.66 -18.23 -17.81
N SER A 363 -16.52 -19.51 -17.46
CA SER A 363 -16.74 -20.01 -16.10
C SER A 363 -15.51 -19.90 -15.19
N GLU A 364 -14.31 -19.91 -15.76
CA GLU A 364 -13.04 -19.83 -15.00
C GLU A 364 -12.32 -18.54 -15.36
N LEU A 365 -11.82 -17.82 -14.34
CA LEU A 365 -10.90 -16.69 -14.50
C LEU A 365 -9.47 -17.17 -14.33
N VAL A 366 -8.60 -16.93 -15.32
CA VAL A 366 -7.20 -17.36 -15.28
C VAL A 366 -6.27 -16.16 -15.05
N ILE A 367 -5.65 -16.12 -13.87
CA ILE A 367 -4.79 -15.02 -13.43
C ILE A 367 -3.33 -15.49 -13.38
N GLY A 368 -2.47 -14.84 -14.15
CA GLY A 368 -1.03 -15.00 -14.02
C GLY A 368 -0.50 -14.24 -12.80
N VAL A 369 0.35 -14.87 -11.99
CA VAL A 369 1.01 -14.26 -10.83
C VAL A 369 2.51 -14.49 -10.89
N LYS A 370 3.33 -13.59 -10.33
CA LYS A 370 4.80 -13.80 -10.30
C LYS A 370 5.19 -14.98 -9.41
N GLN A 371 4.48 -15.15 -8.30
CA GLN A 371 4.58 -16.27 -7.36
C GLN A 371 3.18 -16.61 -6.86
N ILE A 372 2.91 -17.89 -6.58
CA ILE A 372 1.62 -18.31 -6.01
C ILE A 372 1.55 -18.14 -4.48
N TYR A 373 2.69 -18.10 -3.79
CA TYR A 373 2.84 -17.72 -2.38
C TYR A 373 4.33 -17.58 -2.05
N GLN A 374 4.67 -16.83 -1.00
CA GLN A 374 6.05 -16.74 -0.47
C GLN A 374 6.11 -16.89 1.05
N GLY A 375 5.12 -16.35 1.76
CA GLY A 375 4.94 -16.43 3.19
C GLY A 375 4.07 -17.62 3.61
N SER A 376 3.91 -17.76 4.92
CA SER A 376 3.05 -18.78 5.50
C SER A 376 1.57 -18.40 5.44
N TRP A 377 0.66 -19.35 5.20
CA TRP A 377 -0.80 -19.11 5.20
C TRP A 377 -1.38 -19.28 6.60
N ASN A 378 -1.01 -18.39 7.52
CA ASN A 378 -1.66 -18.23 8.81
C ASN A 378 -2.01 -16.73 9.04
N PRO A 379 -3.28 -16.38 9.32
CA PRO A 379 -3.68 -15.00 9.61
C PRO A 379 -3.11 -14.33 10.87
N VAL A 380 -2.40 -15.06 11.75
CA VAL A 380 -1.85 -14.47 12.98
C VAL A 380 -0.55 -13.69 12.70
N MET A 381 0.47 -14.36 12.16
CA MET A 381 1.75 -13.75 11.77
C MET A 381 2.31 -14.36 10.47
N GLY A 382 1.41 -14.82 9.61
CA GLY A 382 1.66 -15.19 8.22
C GLY A 382 1.12 -14.15 7.25
N LEU A 383 0.78 -14.58 6.04
CA LEU A 383 0.22 -13.78 4.94
C LEU A 383 0.96 -12.45 4.78
N SER A 384 2.29 -12.47 4.91
CA SER A 384 3.12 -11.27 4.95
C SER A 384 3.57 -10.81 3.57
N ASP A 385 3.43 -11.66 2.55
CA ASP A 385 3.73 -11.34 1.16
C ASP A 385 2.49 -10.94 0.36
N THR A 386 2.68 -10.05 -0.62
CA THR A 386 1.60 -9.55 -1.47
C THR A 386 0.90 -10.67 -2.25
N TYR A 387 1.60 -11.72 -2.68
CA TYR A 387 1.02 -12.78 -3.50
C TYR A 387 -0.01 -13.60 -2.71
N SER A 388 0.34 -14.04 -1.51
CA SER A 388 -0.59 -14.74 -0.61
C SER A 388 -1.77 -13.85 -0.22
N ARG A 389 -1.54 -12.55 0.02
CA ARG A 389 -2.61 -11.59 0.36
C ARG A 389 -3.61 -11.37 -0.76
N GLN A 390 -3.16 -11.30 -2.02
CA GLN A 390 -4.05 -11.15 -3.18
C GLN A 390 -5.07 -12.30 -3.28
N ILE A 391 -4.62 -13.54 -3.00
CA ILE A 391 -5.50 -14.71 -3.02
C ILE A 391 -6.33 -14.78 -1.73
N TRP A 392 -5.74 -14.51 -0.57
CA TRP A 392 -6.45 -14.49 0.71
C TRP A 392 -7.59 -13.46 0.74
N GLY A 393 -7.41 -12.29 0.12
CA GLY A 393 -8.39 -11.20 0.12
C GLY A 393 -9.73 -11.51 -0.57
N ILE A 394 -9.79 -12.58 -1.36
CA ILE A 394 -11.03 -13.12 -1.95
C ILE A 394 -11.53 -14.39 -1.24
N ILE A 395 -10.69 -15.00 -0.40
CA ILE A 395 -11.06 -16.13 0.45
C ILE A 395 -11.67 -15.64 1.76
N SER A 396 -11.19 -14.51 2.29
CA SER A 396 -11.62 -13.93 3.55
C SER A 396 -12.21 -12.54 3.36
N ASP A 397 -13.45 -12.36 3.82
CA ASP A 397 -14.06 -11.03 3.90
C ASP A 397 -13.62 -10.33 5.19
N PRO A 398 -13.10 -9.08 5.11
CA PRO A 398 -12.85 -8.26 6.28
C PRO A 398 -14.14 -7.61 6.78
N ILE A 399 -14.12 -7.07 8.00
CA ILE A 399 -15.23 -6.26 8.53
C ILE A 399 -15.36 -4.91 7.82
N THR A 400 -14.25 -4.26 7.49
CA THR A 400 -14.17 -2.99 6.76
C THR A 400 -13.13 -3.08 5.65
N PHE A 401 -13.15 -2.14 4.71
CA PHE A 401 -12.09 -2.01 3.69
C PHE A 401 -11.89 -0.54 3.31
N LYS A 402 -10.79 -0.25 2.60
CA LYS A 402 -10.52 1.09 2.06
C LYS A 402 -11.12 1.22 0.66
N HIS A 403 -11.86 2.29 0.42
CA HIS A 403 -12.51 2.54 -0.86
C HIS A 403 -11.47 2.73 -1.97
N PRO A 404 -11.53 2.00 -3.10
CA PRO A 404 -10.43 1.95 -4.07
C PRO A 404 -10.02 3.29 -4.70
N PHE A 405 -10.92 4.27 -4.68
CA PHE A 405 -10.75 5.57 -5.33
C PHE A 405 -10.76 6.77 -4.39
N THR A 406 -11.23 6.59 -3.15
CA THR A 406 -11.28 7.68 -2.15
C THR A 406 -10.45 7.38 -0.92
N GLY A 407 -10.02 6.13 -0.73
CA GLY A 407 -9.24 5.70 0.42
C GLY A 407 -9.93 5.88 1.78
N LYS A 408 -11.24 6.18 1.78
CA LYS A 408 -12.07 6.21 2.99
C LYS A 408 -12.39 4.80 3.43
N THR A 409 -12.50 4.60 4.74
CA THR A 409 -13.03 3.36 5.30
C THR A 409 -14.50 3.23 4.94
N PHE A 410 -14.92 2.04 4.55
CA PHE A 410 -16.33 1.73 4.33
C PHE A 410 -16.67 0.31 4.84
N PRO A 411 -17.96 0.06 5.16
CA PRO A 411 -18.40 -1.21 5.71
C PRO A 411 -18.36 -2.35 4.69
N VAL A 412 -17.93 -3.53 5.14
CA VAL A 412 -18.08 -4.79 4.41
C VAL A 412 -18.95 -5.73 5.24
N ARG A 413 -18.40 -6.41 6.25
CA ARG A 413 -19.12 -7.41 7.05
C ARG A 413 -19.75 -6.87 8.34
N ALA A 414 -19.85 -5.56 8.49
CA ALA A 414 -20.65 -4.96 9.54
C ALA A 414 -21.20 -3.61 9.08
N ASP A 415 -22.37 -3.25 9.60
CA ASP A 415 -22.78 -1.84 9.68
C ASP A 415 -22.44 -1.32 11.08
N TRP A 416 -22.27 0.00 11.24
CA TRP A 416 -21.91 0.56 12.54
C TRP A 416 -22.57 1.90 12.84
N ASN A 417 -22.62 2.21 14.14
CA ASN A 417 -22.90 3.53 14.65
C ASN A 417 -21.82 3.92 15.66
N VAL A 418 -21.29 5.14 15.52
CA VAL A 418 -20.25 5.68 16.38
C VAL A 418 -20.85 6.74 17.31
N ASP A 419 -20.68 6.52 18.61
CA ASP A 419 -20.91 7.53 19.65
C ASP A 419 -19.54 7.95 20.20
N THR A 420 -19.19 9.22 20.09
CA THR A 420 -17.92 9.74 20.63
C THR A 420 -18.15 10.96 21.52
N ALA A 421 -17.34 11.09 22.57
CA ALA A 421 -17.32 12.28 23.42
C ALA A 421 -16.42 13.40 22.86
N GLY A 422 -15.82 13.19 21.69
CA GLY A 422 -14.81 14.09 21.13
C GLY A 422 -13.44 13.89 21.78
N PRO A 423 -12.43 14.67 21.37
CA PRO A 423 -11.03 14.50 21.80
C PRO A 423 -10.83 14.73 23.31
N ASN A 424 -11.66 15.59 23.90
CA ASN A 424 -11.54 16.05 25.29
C ASN A 424 -12.59 15.44 26.25
N GLY A 425 -13.55 14.69 25.71
CA GLY A 425 -14.64 14.11 26.48
C GLY A 425 -14.40 12.64 26.82
N LYS A 426 -15.22 12.10 27.72
CA LYS A 426 -15.22 10.67 28.07
C LYS A 426 -16.65 10.14 28.23
N LEU A 427 -16.85 8.91 27.78
CA LEU A 427 -18.08 8.13 27.92
C LEU A 427 -17.90 7.11 29.06
N ILE A 428 -18.91 6.98 29.93
CA ILE A 428 -18.90 5.95 30.98
C ILE A 428 -19.36 4.62 30.37
N LEU A 429 -18.60 3.55 30.63
CA LEU A 429 -18.97 2.21 30.18
C LEU A 429 -20.14 1.66 31.02
N PRO A 430 -21.00 0.81 30.46
CA PRO A 430 -21.98 0.04 31.22
C PRO A 430 -21.33 -0.91 32.24
N ASP A 431 -21.98 -1.12 33.39
CA ASP A 431 -21.51 -2.01 34.47
C ASP A 431 -21.44 -3.50 34.11
N ASP A 432 -22.04 -3.87 32.97
CA ASP A 432 -22.00 -5.22 32.40
C ASP A 432 -21.00 -5.36 31.25
N ALA A 433 -20.22 -4.32 30.93
CA ALA A 433 -19.10 -4.43 30.00
C ALA A 433 -18.04 -5.39 30.55
N ILE A 434 -17.44 -6.17 29.65
CA ILE A 434 -16.44 -7.18 29.97
C ILE A 434 -15.15 -6.99 29.18
N MET A 435 -14.07 -7.54 29.71
CA MET A 435 -12.78 -7.63 29.03
C MET A 435 -12.04 -8.90 29.45
N TRP A 436 -11.24 -9.47 28.54
CA TRP A 436 -10.32 -10.56 28.86
C TRP A 436 -9.13 -10.03 29.67
N ASP A 437 -8.81 -10.70 30.77
CA ASP A 437 -7.63 -10.40 31.58
C ASP A 437 -6.55 -11.45 31.34
N PRO A 438 -5.43 -11.09 30.66
CA PRO A 438 -4.37 -12.04 30.33
C PRO A 438 -3.54 -12.49 31.54
N ILE A 439 -3.61 -11.79 32.68
CA ILE A 439 -2.84 -12.16 33.89
C ILE A 439 -3.50 -13.32 34.63
N ILE A 440 -4.84 -13.34 34.65
CA ILE A 440 -5.63 -14.35 35.36
C ILE A 440 -6.36 -15.31 34.40
N HIS A 441 -6.18 -15.13 33.09
CA HIS A 441 -6.73 -15.94 32.01
C HIS A 441 -8.26 -16.15 32.11
N GLN A 442 -9.00 -15.05 32.29
CA GLN A 442 -10.47 -15.08 32.35
C GLN A 442 -11.11 -13.76 31.91
N TRP A 443 -12.35 -13.84 31.42
CA TRP A 443 -13.21 -12.68 31.24
C TRP A 443 -13.61 -12.10 32.61
N LYS A 444 -13.43 -10.79 32.76
CA LYS A 444 -13.88 -10.03 33.93
C LYS A 444 -14.80 -8.90 33.50
N LYS A 445 -15.65 -8.45 34.43
CA LYS A 445 -16.33 -7.17 34.28
C LYS A 445 -15.31 -6.04 34.36
N VAL A 446 -15.50 -5.03 33.52
CA VAL A 446 -14.77 -3.77 33.63
C VAL A 446 -15.16 -3.08 34.94
N GLU A 447 -14.24 -2.34 35.56
CA GLU A 447 -14.52 -1.65 36.82
C GLU A 447 -15.61 -0.59 36.67
N HIS A 448 -16.48 -0.45 37.68
CA HIS A 448 -17.54 0.55 37.64
C HIS A 448 -16.93 1.96 37.55
N GLY A 449 -17.40 2.75 36.58
CA GLY A 449 -16.92 4.11 36.34
C GLY A 449 -15.69 4.18 35.42
N THR A 450 -15.23 3.07 34.84
CA THR A 450 -14.29 3.10 33.73
C THR A 450 -14.85 3.89 32.55
N GLN A 451 -13.97 4.58 31.84
CA GLN A 451 -14.31 5.52 30.78
C GLN A 451 -13.56 5.20 29.48
N ALA A 452 -14.17 5.56 28.35
CA ALA A 452 -13.58 5.49 27.01
C ALA A 452 -13.85 6.79 26.24
N THR A 453 -13.10 7.06 25.18
CA THR A 453 -13.31 8.25 24.33
C THR A 453 -14.45 8.04 23.34
N SER A 454 -14.51 6.85 22.73
CA SER A 454 -15.51 6.50 21.72
C SER A 454 -16.10 5.12 21.98
N LYS A 455 -17.32 4.91 21.48
CA LYS A 455 -18.03 3.64 21.46
C LYS A 455 -18.50 3.38 20.03
N VAL A 456 -18.25 2.17 19.54
CA VAL A 456 -18.78 1.73 18.24
C VAL A 456 -19.73 0.56 18.48
N ARG A 457 -20.97 0.69 18.00
CA ARG A 457 -21.93 -0.40 17.97
C ARG A 457 -21.93 -1.01 16.57
N TYR A 458 -21.48 -2.26 16.47
CA TYR A 458 -21.51 -3.03 15.23
C TYR A 458 -22.75 -3.90 15.15
N ASP A 459 -23.31 -3.97 13.95
CA ASP A 459 -24.28 -4.98 13.50
C ASP A 459 -23.56 -5.88 12.49
N LEU A 460 -23.24 -7.11 12.91
CA LEU A 460 -22.34 -8.02 12.22
C LEU A 460 -23.08 -8.89 11.18
N LYS A 461 -22.57 -8.92 9.95
CA LYS A 461 -23.11 -9.72 8.85
C LYS A 461 -22.47 -11.11 8.84
N PHE A 462 -23.01 -12.00 9.65
CA PHE A 462 -22.59 -13.40 9.70
C PHE A 462 -23.09 -14.23 8.51
N SER A 463 -22.25 -15.19 8.07
CA SER A 463 -22.59 -16.21 7.08
C SER A 463 -22.06 -17.57 7.53
N ASN A 464 -22.23 -18.61 6.74
CA ASN A 464 -21.49 -19.84 6.93
C ASN A 464 -20.01 -19.61 6.60
N TRP A 465 -19.15 -20.25 7.39
CA TRP A 465 -17.77 -20.52 7.03
C TRP A 465 -17.72 -21.53 5.87
N HIS A 466 -16.60 -21.60 5.14
CA HIS A 466 -16.45 -22.51 4.00
C HIS A 466 -16.66 -24.00 4.35
N ASN A 467 -16.46 -24.40 5.62
CA ASN A 467 -16.76 -25.75 6.12
C ASN A 467 -18.25 -25.99 6.41
N GLY A 468 -19.13 -25.03 6.12
CA GLY A 468 -20.58 -25.10 6.32
C GLY A 468 -21.05 -24.77 7.74
N GLN A 469 -20.16 -24.48 8.69
CA GLN A 469 -20.55 -24.06 10.04
C GLN A 469 -20.97 -22.59 10.04
N LYS A 470 -22.03 -22.25 10.78
CA LYS A 470 -22.50 -20.87 10.89
C LYS A 470 -21.51 -20.04 11.72
N MET A 471 -21.20 -18.82 11.28
CA MET A 471 -20.52 -17.82 12.10
C MET A 471 -21.41 -17.38 13.27
N ASP A 472 -20.79 -17.09 14.42
CA ASP A 472 -21.48 -16.53 15.57
C ASP A 472 -20.58 -15.62 16.43
N MET A 473 -21.14 -15.08 17.51
CA MET A 473 -20.43 -14.20 18.43
C MET A 473 -19.22 -14.85 19.11
N ASN A 474 -19.17 -16.20 19.24
CA ASN A 474 -18.00 -16.87 19.82
C ASN A 474 -16.77 -16.74 18.91
N ASP A 475 -16.95 -16.66 17.58
CA ASP A 475 -15.84 -16.40 16.65
C ASP A 475 -15.21 -15.02 16.94
N ILE A 476 -16.03 -14.01 17.21
CA ILE A 476 -15.60 -12.63 17.51
C ILE A 476 -14.97 -12.55 18.90
N LEU A 477 -15.59 -13.16 19.91
CA LEU A 477 -15.09 -13.18 21.29
C LEU A 477 -13.76 -13.93 21.38
N TYR A 478 -13.57 -15.01 20.60
CA TYR A 478 -12.28 -15.68 20.53
C TYR A 478 -11.21 -14.81 19.88
N SER A 479 -11.54 -14.06 18.83
CA SER A 479 -10.62 -13.10 18.19
C SER A 479 -10.15 -12.02 19.17
N LEU A 480 -11.08 -11.43 19.95
CA LEU A 480 -10.72 -10.48 21.00
C LEU A 480 -9.88 -11.13 22.11
N TYR A 481 -10.27 -12.31 22.59
CA TYR A 481 -9.48 -13.08 23.54
C TYR A 481 -8.04 -13.25 23.06
N PHE A 482 -7.86 -13.71 21.83
CA PHE A 482 -6.55 -13.99 21.26
C PHE A 482 -5.68 -12.74 21.23
N VAL A 483 -6.23 -11.59 20.79
CA VAL A 483 -5.53 -10.30 20.80
C VAL A 483 -5.11 -9.89 22.21
N MET A 484 -5.99 -10.03 23.21
CA MET A 484 -5.68 -9.62 24.59
C MET A 484 -4.68 -10.56 25.27
N GLU A 485 -4.78 -11.87 25.01
CA GLU A 485 -3.89 -12.91 25.56
C GLU A 485 -2.49 -12.84 24.95
N TRP A 486 -2.40 -12.75 23.62
CA TRP A 486 -1.13 -12.75 22.90
C TRP A 486 -0.52 -11.37 22.72
N GLY A 487 -1.29 -10.29 22.97
CA GLY A 487 -0.84 -8.91 22.85
C GLY A 487 -0.15 -8.35 24.09
N VAL A 488 -0.08 -9.12 25.18
CA VAL A 488 0.56 -8.73 26.45
C VAL A 488 1.55 -9.80 26.86
N GLN A 489 2.82 -9.43 27.06
CA GLN A 489 3.75 -10.30 27.78
C GLN A 489 3.52 -10.13 29.28
N THR A 490 2.99 -11.17 29.93
CA THR A 490 2.68 -11.14 31.36
C THR A 490 3.93 -11.35 32.23
N ASP A 491 4.82 -12.25 31.82
CA ASP A 491 6.13 -12.47 32.44
C ASP A 491 7.16 -13.11 31.46
N GLU A 492 8.37 -13.40 31.94
CA GLU A 492 9.46 -13.97 31.14
C GLU A 492 9.21 -15.41 30.66
N ASN A 493 8.31 -16.16 31.30
CA ASN A 493 7.95 -17.54 30.97
C ASN A 493 6.59 -17.65 30.25
N ASP A 494 6.02 -16.51 29.86
CA ASP A 494 4.76 -16.43 29.16
C ASP A 494 4.81 -17.22 27.84
N LYS A 495 3.95 -18.23 27.72
CA LYS A 495 3.87 -19.10 26.54
C LYS A 495 3.02 -18.50 25.42
N THR A 496 2.19 -17.50 25.71
CA THR A 496 1.37 -16.77 24.74
C THR A 496 2.09 -15.51 24.26
N TYR A 497 3.42 -15.55 24.21
CA TYR A 497 4.24 -14.45 23.69
C TYR A 497 4.85 -14.79 22.32
N ASP A 498 4.60 -13.92 21.34
CA ASP A 498 5.27 -13.90 20.04
C ASP A 498 5.74 -12.46 19.74
N VAL A 499 7.04 -12.24 19.63
CA VAL A 499 7.61 -10.88 19.54
C VAL A 499 7.02 -10.06 18.40
N GLU A 500 6.73 -10.67 17.24
CA GLU A 500 6.19 -9.95 16.10
C GLU A 500 4.69 -9.63 16.31
N PHE A 501 3.91 -10.62 16.79
CA PHE A 501 2.49 -10.42 17.06
C PHE A 501 2.26 -9.43 18.21
N THR A 502 2.94 -9.62 19.35
CA THR A 502 2.77 -8.81 20.55
C THR A 502 3.03 -7.34 20.26
N SER A 503 4.07 -7.01 19.49
CA SER A 503 4.38 -5.63 19.12
C SER A 503 3.22 -4.97 18.35
N ILE A 504 2.62 -5.67 17.39
CA ILE A 504 1.50 -5.15 16.59
C ILE A 504 0.22 -5.05 17.43
N ALA A 505 -0.11 -6.11 18.16
CA ALA A 505 -1.33 -6.20 18.96
C ALA A 505 -1.33 -5.23 20.16
N SER A 506 -0.16 -4.85 20.68
CA SER A 506 -0.04 -4.00 21.87
C SER A 506 -0.78 -2.67 21.77
N GLN A 507 -0.94 -2.12 20.55
CA GLN A 507 -1.66 -0.86 20.36
C GLN A 507 -3.18 -1.04 20.51
N SER A 508 -3.74 -2.10 19.92
CA SER A 508 -5.15 -2.45 20.10
C SER A 508 -5.44 -2.78 21.57
N VAL A 509 -4.58 -3.55 22.23
CA VAL A 509 -4.71 -3.88 23.66
C VAL A 509 -4.77 -2.64 24.55
N LYS A 510 -3.97 -1.61 24.26
CA LYS A 510 -3.97 -0.36 25.05
C LYS A 510 -5.22 0.49 24.85
N THR A 511 -5.86 0.39 23.68
CA THR A 511 -6.96 1.29 23.31
C THR A 511 -8.33 0.66 23.51
N ILE A 512 -8.49 -0.66 23.42
CA ILE A 512 -9.78 -1.32 23.69
C ILE A 512 -9.98 -1.41 25.21
N ILE A 513 -11.01 -0.72 25.70
CA ILE A 513 -11.30 -0.60 27.14
C ILE A 513 -12.31 -1.66 27.61
N GLY A 514 -13.23 -2.05 26.75
CA GLY A 514 -14.27 -3.02 27.08
C GLY A 514 -15.15 -3.35 25.89
N ILE A 515 -15.88 -4.46 25.99
CA ILE A 515 -16.95 -4.82 25.07
C ILE A 515 -18.25 -5.11 25.80
N LYS A 516 -19.36 -5.00 25.07
CA LYS A 516 -20.68 -5.45 25.52
C LYS A 516 -21.40 -6.13 24.36
N VAL A 517 -21.64 -7.44 24.51
CA VAL A 517 -22.51 -8.19 23.59
C VAL A 517 -23.95 -7.79 23.87
N ILE A 518 -24.66 -7.34 22.84
CA ILE A 518 -26.05 -6.89 22.94
C ILE A 518 -27.01 -8.05 22.65
N ASP A 519 -26.74 -8.78 21.58
CA ASP A 519 -27.51 -9.93 21.10
C ASP A 519 -26.60 -10.83 20.21
N ASP A 520 -27.19 -11.65 19.34
CA ASP A 520 -26.50 -12.69 18.61
C ASP A 520 -25.51 -12.15 17.56
N ASP A 521 -25.72 -10.95 17.02
CA ASP A 521 -24.92 -10.32 15.96
C ASP A 521 -24.52 -8.86 16.26
N THR A 522 -24.98 -8.29 17.37
CA THR A 522 -24.64 -6.92 17.78
C THR A 522 -23.65 -6.89 18.94
N ILE A 523 -22.58 -6.09 18.80
CA ILE A 523 -21.58 -5.83 19.84
C ILE A 523 -21.24 -4.34 19.95
N GLU A 524 -21.13 -3.83 21.17
CA GLU A 524 -20.56 -2.51 21.46
C GLU A 524 -19.09 -2.68 21.86
N VAL A 525 -18.20 -1.92 21.22
CA VAL A 525 -16.77 -1.86 21.51
C VAL A 525 -16.42 -0.45 22.00
N TYR A 526 -15.78 -0.36 23.15
CA TYR A 526 -15.39 0.89 23.77
C TYR A 526 -13.88 1.09 23.63
N VAL A 527 -13.47 2.21 23.03
CA VAL A 527 -12.07 2.50 22.73
C VAL A 527 -11.64 3.88 23.23
N ASP A 528 -10.39 3.97 23.67
CA ASP A 528 -9.72 5.23 23.94
C ASP A 528 -9.03 5.75 22.67
N TYR A 529 -9.86 6.08 21.68
CA TYR A 529 -9.43 6.60 20.38
C TYR A 529 -10.45 7.60 19.85
N TRP A 530 -9.97 8.64 19.17
CA TRP A 530 -10.80 9.64 18.50
C TRP A 530 -10.25 9.98 17.11
N HIS A 531 -11.18 10.26 16.20
CA HIS A 531 -10.91 10.85 14.90
C HIS A 531 -12.13 11.72 14.51
N PHE A 532 -11.93 12.78 13.73
CA PHE A 532 -13.05 13.63 13.28
C PHE A 532 -13.96 12.94 12.25
N ASP A 533 -13.42 11.93 11.56
CA ASP A 533 -14.18 11.00 10.70
C ASP A 533 -14.58 9.75 11.51
N ASN A 534 -15.88 9.49 11.59
CA ASN A 534 -16.43 8.35 12.33
C ASN A 534 -15.98 7.00 11.76
N ASP A 535 -15.75 6.90 10.45
CA ASP A 535 -15.39 5.63 9.82
C ASP A 535 -13.96 5.19 10.20
N GLU A 536 -13.08 6.15 10.53
CA GLU A 536 -11.75 5.85 11.08
C GLU A 536 -11.84 5.37 12.55
N ILE A 537 -12.79 5.90 13.35
CA ILE A 537 -13.07 5.36 14.70
C ILE A 537 -13.60 3.91 14.60
N ALA A 538 -14.49 3.64 13.64
CA ALA A 538 -15.01 2.29 13.40
C ALA A 538 -13.92 1.34 12.91
N GLU A 539 -13.03 1.73 12.00
CA GLU A 539 -11.91 0.85 11.64
C GLU A 539 -11.02 0.53 12.84
N TRP A 540 -10.68 1.54 13.64
CA TRP A 540 -9.83 1.36 14.81
C TRP A 540 -10.43 0.42 15.85
N ALA A 541 -11.74 0.53 16.10
CA ALA A 541 -12.47 -0.29 17.07
C ALA A 541 -12.93 -1.64 16.50
N SER A 542 -12.53 -1.99 15.28
CA SER A 542 -13.08 -3.15 14.59
C SER A 542 -12.67 -4.47 15.24
N LEU A 543 -13.65 -5.36 15.43
CA LEU A 543 -13.44 -6.73 15.93
C LEU A 543 -14.02 -7.70 14.92
N TRP A 544 -13.17 -8.56 14.35
CA TRP A 544 -13.58 -9.53 13.36
C TRP A 544 -12.76 -10.80 13.46
N SER A 545 -13.29 -11.89 12.90
CA SER A 545 -12.53 -13.14 12.72
C SER A 545 -12.39 -13.45 11.25
N SER A 546 -11.17 -13.75 10.81
CA SER A 546 -10.88 -14.18 9.44
C SER A 546 -10.95 -15.69 9.26
N MET A 547 -11.14 -16.47 10.33
CA MET A 547 -11.27 -17.93 10.31
C MET A 547 -12.16 -18.43 11.46
N PRO A 548 -12.65 -19.68 11.41
CA PRO A 548 -13.39 -20.27 12.53
C PRO A 548 -12.55 -20.35 13.81
N TRP A 549 -13.14 -20.06 14.98
CA TRP A 549 -12.39 -20.11 16.25
C TRP A 549 -11.75 -21.48 16.50
N GLU A 550 -12.33 -22.58 16.03
CA GLU A 550 -11.80 -23.92 16.25
C GLU A 550 -10.47 -24.18 15.53
N ILE A 551 -10.26 -23.54 14.38
CA ILE A 551 -8.96 -23.59 13.68
C ILE A 551 -7.93 -22.78 14.48
N SER A 552 -8.30 -21.59 14.95
CA SER A 552 -7.43 -20.74 15.76
C SER A 552 -7.00 -21.43 17.07
N VAL A 553 -7.92 -22.09 17.77
CA VAL A 553 -7.62 -22.89 18.98
C VAL A 553 -6.65 -24.03 18.68
N ALA A 554 -6.84 -24.75 17.56
CA ALA A 554 -5.94 -25.82 17.18
C ALA A 554 -4.53 -25.30 16.83
N MET A 555 -4.43 -24.13 16.19
CA MET A 555 -3.15 -23.48 15.92
C MET A 555 -2.48 -23.01 17.21
N GLU A 556 -3.22 -22.35 18.09
CA GLU A 556 -2.76 -21.89 19.40
C GLU A 556 -2.20 -23.05 20.21
N GLN A 557 -2.94 -24.16 20.33
CA GLN A 557 -2.47 -25.34 21.06
C GLN A 557 -1.21 -25.95 20.43
N ALA A 558 -1.10 -25.96 19.11
CA ALA A 558 0.11 -26.44 18.42
C ALA A 558 1.35 -25.57 18.72
N VAL A 559 1.16 -24.25 18.87
CA VAL A 559 2.23 -23.32 19.28
C VAL A 559 2.58 -23.50 20.75
N LEU A 560 1.59 -23.62 21.64
CA LEU A 560 1.79 -23.84 23.08
C LEU A 560 2.51 -25.16 23.39
N ASP A 561 2.27 -26.20 22.58
CA ASP A 561 2.96 -27.49 22.64
C ASP A 561 4.36 -27.45 22.00
N GLY A 562 4.77 -26.31 21.40
CA GLY A 562 6.06 -26.13 20.77
C GLY A 562 6.26 -26.93 19.49
N LYS A 563 5.18 -27.26 18.76
CA LYS A 563 5.26 -27.98 17.48
C LYS A 563 5.46 -27.05 16.29
N VAL A 564 4.96 -25.82 16.40
CA VAL A 564 4.98 -24.79 15.35
C VAL A 564 5.10 -23.39 15.96
N SER A 565 5.27 -22.37 15.13
CA SER A 565 5.25 -20.95 15.53
C SER A 565 4.38 -20.12 14.60
N PHE A 566 3.72 -19.08 15.13
CA PHE A 566 2.93 -18.13 14.34
C PHE A 566 3.81 -17.24 13.46
N SER A 567 4.90 -16.70 14.00
CA SER A 567 5.82 -15.82 13.28
C SER A 567 7.03 -16.53 12.69
N ARG A 568 7.65 -15.89 11.70
CA ARG A 568 8.88 -16.37 11.06
C ARG A 568 10.06 -16.33 12.03
N SER A 569 10.25 -15.25 12.77
CA SER A 569 11.34 -15.16 13.76
C SER A 569 11.14 -16.18 14.88
N GLY A 570 9.92 -16.38 15.37
CA GLY A 570 9.59 -17.40 16.35
C GLY A 570 9.90 -18.81 15.87
N ALA A 571 9.58 -19.13 14.61
CA ALA A 571 9.88 -20.43 13.99
C ALA A 571 11.39 -20.72 13.95
N ILE A 572 12.19 -19.71 13.54
CA ILE A 572 13.65 -19.79 13.51
C ILE A 572 14.22 -19.99 14.93
N ASN A 573 13.77 -19.17 15.89
CA ASN A 573 14.27 -19.19 17.27
C ASN A 573 13.97 -20.51 17.99
N LYS A 574 12.77 -21.07 17.76
CA LYS A 574 12.32 -22.34 18.38
C LYS A 574 12.73 -23.57 17.57
N ASN A 575 13.31 -23.40 16.37
CA ASN A 575 13.63 -24.47 15.43
C ASN A 575 12.42 -25.39 15.11
N VAL A 576 11.29 -24.75 14.79
CA VAL A 576 10.01 -25.40 14.44
C VAL A 576 9.47 -24.83 13.12
N ASN A 577 8.42 -25.44 12.57
CA ASN A 577 7.79 -24.93 11.35
C ASN A 577 7.06 -23.59 11.63
N TRP A 578 7.13 -22.68 10.66
CA TRP A 578 6.24 -21.51 10.59
C TRP A 578 4.89 -21.98 10.05
N ILE A 579 3.88 -22.14 10.93
CA ILE A 579 2.65 -22.87 10.61
C ILE A 579 1.95 -22.30 9.40
N SER A 580 1.66 -23.13 8.39
CA SER A 580 0.98 -22.71 7.16
C SER A 580 -0.23 -23.60 6.87
N LEU A 581 -1.44 -23.05 6.92
CA LEU A 581 -2.69 -23.83 6.78
C LEU A 581 -2.87 -24.42 5.38
N ILE A 582 -2.19 -23.87 4.37
CA ILE A 582 -2.22 -24.41 2.99
C ILE A 582 -1.30 -25.63 2.83
N ILE A 583 -0.35 -25.86 3.75
CA ILE A 583 0.62 -26.95 3.65
C ILE A 583 0.02 -28.22 4.26
N PRO A 584 -0.06 -29.34 3.50
CA PRO A 584 -0.75 -30.55 3.95
C PRO A 584 -0.27 -31.12 5.30
N ASN A 585 1.04 -31.10 5.56
CA ASN A 585 1.59 -31.64 6.81
C ASN A 585 1.20 -30.80 8.04
N ASP A 586 1.19 -29.47 7.90
CA ASP A 586 0.77 -28.56 8.96
C ASP A 586 -0.75 -28.67 9.15
N ALA A 587 -1.52 -28.78 8.06
CA ALA A 587 -2.96 -29.03 8.11
C ALA A 587 -3.32 -30.34 8.81
N GLN A 588 -2.57 -31.43 8.60
CA GLN A 588 -2.74 -32.69 9.34
C GLN A 588 -2.44 -32.55 10.84
N THR A 589 -1.49 -31.68 11.19
CA THR A 589 -1.22 -31.35 12.60
C THR A 589 -2.46 -30.68 13.23
N ILE A 590 -3.05 -29.71 12.53
CA ILE A 590 -4.30 -29.05 12.94
C ILE A 590 -5.45 -30.05 13.05
N GLN A 591 -5.63 -30.92 12.05
CA GLN A 591 -6.64 -31.98 12.07
C GLN A 591 -6.50 -32.91 13.29
N SER A 592 -5.27 -33.23 13.68
CA SER A 592 -5.01 -34.09 14.85
C SER A 592 -5.49 -33.42 16.14
N TYR A 593 -5.28 -32.12 16.31
CA TYR A 593 -5.81 -31.36 17.44
C TYR A 593 -7.34 -31.29 17.42
N LEU A 594 -7.96 -31.03 16.25
CA LEU A 594 -9.42 -31.03 16.13
C LEU A 594 -10.05 -32.36 16.54
N ASN A 595 -9.47 -33.49 16.10
CA ASN A 595 -9.91 -34.82 16.50
C ASN A 595 -9.73 -35.06 18.00
N GLU A 596 -8.57 -34.67 18.56
CA GLU A 596 -8.31 -34.77 19.99
C GLU A 596 -9.31 -33.94 20.82
N PHE A 597 -9.65 -32.73 20.36
CA PHE A 597 -10.62 -31.87 21.01
C PHE A 597 -12.03 -32.48 21.02
N SER A 598 -12.46 -33.05 19.90
CA SER A 598 -13.72 -33.81 19.80
C SER A 598 -13.73 -35.00 20.77
N GLU A 599 -12.70 -35.86 20.73
CA GLU A 599 -12.59 -37.04 21.60
C GLU A 599 -12.62 -36.69 23.10
N LYS A 600 -11.94 -35.61 23.47
CA LYS A 600 -11.85 -35.15 24.86
C LYS A 600 -13.00 -34.23 25.29
N LYS A 601 -13.91 -33.87 24.37
CA LYS A 601 -14.97 -32.87 24.61
C LYS A 601 -14.39 -31.56 25.14
N TYR A 602 -13.32 -31.11 24.49
CA TYR A 602 -12.55 -29.94 24.90
C TYR A 602 -13.34 -28.65 24.67
N ILE A 603 -13.43 -27.82 25.72
CA ILE A 603 -14.04 -26.49 25.68
C ILE A 603 -12.93 -25.47 25.97
N PRO A 604 -12.62 -24.55 25.04
CA PRO A 604 -11.62 -23.51 25.27
C PRO A 604 -11.98 -22.64 26.49
N ASN A 605 -10.97 -22.29 27.29
CA ASN A 605 -11.17 -21.46 28.49
C ASN A 605 -11.80 -20.09 28.17
N SER A 606 -11.48 -19.54 27.00
CA SER A 606 -12.01 -18.28 26.49
C SER A 606 -13.49 -18.34 26.12
N LEU A 607 -14.05 -19.51 25.85
CA LEU A 607 -15.45 -19.67 25.40
C LEU A 607 -16.38 -20.32 26.43
N LYS A 608 -15.85 -21.00 27.45
CA LYS A 608 -16.62 -21.79 28.43
C LYS A 608 -17.72 -21.03 29.20
N ILE A 609 -17.65 -19.70 29.25
CA ILE A 609 -18.65 -18.87 29.93
C ILE A 609 -19.81 -18.48 29.01
N PHE A 610 -19.60 -18.49 27.70
CA PHE A 610 -20.58 -18.09 26.68
C PHE A 610 -21.32 -19.31 26.11
N GLU A 611 -20.62 -20.42 25.92
CA GLU A 611 -21.19 -21.66 25.41
C GLU A 611 -20.75 -22.86 26.26
N LYS A 612 -21.69 -23.77 26.52
CA LYS A 612 -21.52 -24.97 27.37
C LYS A 612 -22.04 -26.24 26.71
N ASP A 613 -22.79 -26.14 25.61
CA ASP A 613 -23.25 -27.29 24.87
C ASP A 613 -22.07 -27.94 24.16
N ILE A 614 -21.66 -29.10 24.68
CA ILE A 614 -20.58 -29.90 24.10
C ILE A 614 -20.87 -30.24 22.64
N LYS A 615 -22.14 -30.38 22.26
CA LYS A 615 -22.53 -30.70 20.89
C LYS A 615 -22.12 -29.60 19.91
N TYR A 616 -22.25 -28.33 20.30
CA TYR A 616 -21.79 -27.18 19.51
C TYR A 616 -20.30 -27.30 19.16
N PHE A 617 -19.46 -27.54 20.17
CA PHE A 617 -18.01 -27.68 19.98
C PHE A 617 -17.67 -28.90 19.11
N ASP A 618 -18.30 -30.05 19.37
CA ASP A 618 -18.05 -31.30 18.65
C ASP A 618 -18.42 -31.22 17.16
N GLU A 619 -19.55 -30.59 16.83
CA GLU A 619 -19.98 -30.37 15.44
C GLU A 619 -18.98 -29.49 14.68
N ARG A 620 -18.46 -28.42 15.29
CA ARG A 620 -17.45 -27.55 14.67
C ARG A 620 -16.11 -28.23 14.48
N TYR A 621 -15.60 -28.94 15.51
CA TYR A 621 -14.35 -29.70 15.41
C TYR A 621 -14.44 -30.77 14.31
N THR A 622 -15.56 -31.50 14.25
CA THR A 622 -15.79 -32.54 13.25
C THR A 622 -15.82 -31.95 11.84
N ALA A 623 -16.61 -30.89 11.62
CA ALA A 623 -16.71 -30.24 10.31
C ALA A 623 -15.35 -29.70 9.81
N SER A 624 -14.59 -29.04 10.69
CA SER A 624 -13.25 -28.56 10.38
C SER A 624 -12.25 -29.70 10.13
N SER A 625 -12.35 -30.81 10.85
CA SER A 625 -11.53 -32.01 10.60
C SER A 625 -11.86 -32.67 9.26
N GLU A 626 -13.14 -32.76 8.91
CA GLU A 626 -13.62 -33.28 7.62
C GLU A 626 -13.21 -32.39 6.45
N TRP A 627 -13.20 -31.07 6.64
CA TRP A 627 -12.67 -30.12 5.67
C TRP A 627 -11.21 -30.43 5.34
N VAL A 628 -10.34 -30.56 6.37
CA VAL A 628 -8.92 -30.90 6.16
C VAL A 628 -8.77 -32.23 5.44
N LYS A 629 -9.59 -33.22 5.79
CA LYS A 629 -9.57 -34.55 5.16
C LYS A 629 -9.92 -34.51 3.67
N SER A 630 -10.89 -33.67 3.29
CA SER A 630 -11.42 -33.60 1.93
C SER A 630 -10.61 -32.68 1.02
N HIS A 631 -10.03 -31.61 1.56
CA HIS A 631 -9.33 -30.57 0.79
C HIS A 631 -7.79 -30.63 0.95
N ASN A 632 -7.28 -31.42 1.91
CA ASN A 632 -5.85 -31.56 2.20
C ASN A 632 -5.16 -30.25 2.63
N HIS A 633 -5.93 -29.30 3.16
CA HIS A 633 -5.48 -28.05 3.79
C HIS A 633 -6.45 -27.62 4.88
N ALA A 634 -6.03 -26.73 5.78
CA ALA A 634 -6.83 -26.18 6.88
C ALA A 634 -7.32 -24.75 6.65
N VAL A 635 -7.21 -24.23 5.42
CA VAL A 635 -7.74 -22.91 5.04
C VAL A 635 -9.27 -22.95 5.02
N ILE A 636 -9.91 -22.25 5.96
CA ILE A 636 -11.36 -22.03 6.05
C ILE A 636 -11.59 -20.56 6.36
N SER A 637 -12.48 -19.90 5.61
CA SER A 637 -12.85 -18.51 5.87
C SER A 637 -14.29 -18.23 5.39
N ASN A 638 -14.65 -16.97 5.14
CA ASN A 638 -16.03 -16.48 4.99
C ASN A 638 -16.26 -15.64 3.72
N GLY A 639 -15.27 -15.57 2.82
CA GLY A 639 -15.35 -14.83 1.57
C GLY A 639 -16.10 -15.58 0.47
N PRO A 640 -16.28 -14.93 -0.70
CA PRO A 640 -17.06 -15.45 -1.81
C PRO A 640 -16.38 -16.60 -2.56
N PHE A 641 -15.08 -16.84 -2.30
CA PHE A 641 -14.36 -17.99 -2.83
C PHE A 641 -13.77 -18.81 -1.70
N TYR A 642 -13.65 -20.12 -1.89
CA TYR A 642 -12.90 -21.01 -0.99
C TYR A 642 -11.70 -21.62 -1.72
N LEU A 643 -10.64 -21.93 -0.97
CA LEU A 643 -9.49 -22.62 -1.53
C LEU A 643 -9.90 -24.05 -1.93
N SER A 644 -9.80 -24.38 -3.21
CA SER A 644 -10.17 -25.70 -3.73
C SER A 644 -8.94 -26.58 -3.94
N VAL A 645 -7.90 -26.05 -4.59
CA VAL A 645 -6.69 -26.80 -4.91
C VAL A 645 -5.46 -25.95 -4.68
N TYR A 646 -4.48 -26.55 -3.99
CA TYR A 646 -3.12 -26.04 -3.91
C TYR A 646 -2.16 -27.05 -4.55
N SER A 647 -1.50 -26.66 -5.64
CA SER A 647 -0.60 -27.54 -6.39
C SER A 647 0.76 -26.85 -6.61
N PRO A 648 1.71 -27.01 -5.66
CA PRO A 648 3.04 -26.41 -5.79
C PRO A 648 3.84 -26.98 -6.97
N GLU A 649 3.60 -28.26 -7.34
CA GLU A 649 4.28 -28.91 -8.48
C GLU A 649 3.92 -28.26 -9.82
N SER A 650 2.64 -27.92 -10.00
CA SER A 650 2.16 -27.20 -11.19
C SER A 650 2.25 -25.69 -11.05
N ARG A 651 2.65 -25.20 -9.86
CA ARG A 651 2.69 -23.78 -9.48
C ARG A 651 1.34 -23.09 -9.69
N THR A 652 0.28 -23.75 -9.23
CA THR A 652 -1.09 -23.23 -9.32
C THR A 652 -1.82 -23.27 -7.97
N ILE A 653 -2.71 -22.29 -7.81
CA ILE A 653 -3.75 -22.27 -6.77
C ILE A 653 -5.09 -22.07 -7.48
N VAL A 654 -6.09 -22.87 -7.15
CA VAL A 654 -7.46 -22.73 -7.65
C VAL A 654 -8.38 -22.46 -6.47
N VAL A 655 -9.19 -21.42 -6.59
CA VAL A 655 -10.30 -21.13 -5.68
C VAL A 655 -11.61 -21.28 -6.43
N ASN A 656 -12.64 -21.80 -5.78
CA ASN A 656 -13.97 -21.96 -6.36
C ASN A 656 -14.95 -21.02 -5.68
N ALA A 657 -15.96 -20.57 -6.41
CA ALA A 657 -17.05 -19.78 -5.86
C ALA A 657 -17.73 -20.55 -4.72
N PHE A 658 -18.02 -19.84 -3.63
CA PHE A 658 -18.77 -20.33 -2.49
C PHE A 658 -20.19 -19.77 -2.57
N ASP A 659 -21.03 -20.42 -3.38
CA ASP A 659 -22.43 -20.06 -3.59
C ASP A 659 -23.30 -20.51 -2.40
N ASP A 660 -23.07 -19.92 -1.24
CA ASP A 660 -23.83 -20.15 -0.01
C ASP A 660 -24.95 -19.12 0.16
N GLN A 661 -26.15 -19.58 0.51
CA GLN A 661 -27.34 -18.70 0.62
C GLN A 661 -27.24 -17.67 1.76
N SER A 662 -26.39 -17.90 2.75
CA SER A 662 -26.17 -16.96 3.85
C SER A 662 -25.10 -15.90 3.55
N TYR A 663 -24.39 -16.03 2.41
CA TYR A 663 -23.42 -15.02 2.00
C TYR A 663 -24.12 -13.68 1.72
N PRO A 664 -23.66 -12.55 2.29
CA PRO A 664 -24.45 -11.32 2.31
C PRO A 664 -24.46 -10.54 0.98
N PHE A 665 -23.53 -10.81 0.06
CA PHE A 665 -23.39 -10.04 -1.18
C PHE A 665 -23.77 -10.85 -2.41
N LYS A 666 -24.69 -10.29 -3.18
CA LYS A 666 -25.15 -10.87 -4.44
C LYS A 666 -24.25 -10.46 -5.60
N LEU A 667 -24.33 -11.20 -6.70
CA LEU A 667 -23.70 -10.86 -7.96
C LEU A 667 -23.90 -9.37 -8.33
N GLY A 668 -22.81 -8.69 -8.66
CA GLY A 668 -22.83 -7.29 -9.07
C GLY A 668 -22.91 -6.27 -7.92
N HIS A 669 -22.89 -6.70 -6.66
CA HIS A 669 -22.84 -5.80 -5.51
C HIS A 669 -21.68 -4.79 -5.61
N TRP A 670 -20.51 -5.23 -6.06
CA TRP A 670 -19.30 -4.42 -6.18
C TRP A 670 -19.14 -3.70 -7.53
N SER A 671 -20.19 -3.67 -8.36
CA SER A 671 -20.12 -3.05 -9.70
C SER A 671 -19.94 -1.53 -9.68
N GLU A 672 -20.19 -0.89 -8.53
CA GLU A 672 -19.94 0.54 -8.33
C GLU A 672 -18.46 0.90 -8.51
N PHE A 673 -17.53 -0.03 -8.29
CA PHE A 673 -16.10 0.20 -8.46
C PHE A 673 -15.59 0.01 -9.89
N GLU A 674 -16.45 -0.38 -10.84
CA GLU A 674 -16.06 -0.55 -12.26
C GLU A 674 -15.89 0.78 -13.00
N LYS A 675 -16.70 1.78 -12.63
CA LYS A 675 -16.87 3.02 -13.41
C LYS A 675 -16.35 4.20 -12.61
N THR A 676 -15.08 4.51 -12.83
CA THR A 676 -14.42 5.64 -12.16
C THR A 676 -14.10 6.74 -13.15
N GLU A 677 -14.68 7.91 -12.91
CA GLU A 677 -14.46 9.11 -13.71
C GLU A 677 -13.40 9.99 -13.04
N PHE A 678 -12.16 9.88 -13.50
CA PHE A 678 -11.05 10.69 -12.97
C PHE A 678 -11.23 12.17 -13.32
N PRO A 679 -10.89 13.10 -12.40
CA PRO A 679 -10.77 14.50 -12.73
C PRO A 679 -9.70 14.68 -13.81
N LYS A 680 -9.92 15.59 -14.75
CA LYS A 680 -8.93 15.91 -15.80
C LYS A 680 -8.89 17.39 -16.08
N ILE A 681 -7.69 17.94 -16.24
CA ILE A 681 -7.46 19.24 -16.84
C ILE A 681 -7.35 19.05 -18.35
N THR A 682 -8.27 19.65 -19.09
CA THR A 682 -8.35 19.47 -20.55
C THR A 682 -7.73 20.60 -21.33
N ASN A 683 -7.69 21.80 -20.77
CA ASN A 683 -7.10 22.98 -21.40
C ASN A 683 -6.74 24.04 -20.35
N ILE A 684 -5.67 24.78 -20.60
CA ILE A 684 -5.22 25.90 -19.78
C ILE A 684 -4.78 27.04 -20.70
N ASN A 685 -5.36 28.21 -20.52
CA ASN A 685 -5.00 29.42 -21.26
C ASN A 685 -4.09 30.31 -20.40
N LEU A 686 -2.78 30.12 -20.51
CA LEU A 686 -1.77 30.89 -19.77
C LEU A 686 -0.80 31.64 -20.72
N PRO A 687 -0.66 32.97 -20.60
CA PRO A 687 0.38 33.71 -21.31
C PRO A 687 1.80 33.40 -20.80
N ASN A 688 2.79 33.32 -21.70
CA ASN A 688 4.19 33.09 -21.33
C ASN A 688 4.85 34.28 -20.61
N ILE A 689 4.31 35.49 -20.78
CA ILE A 689 4.81 36.74 -20.20
C ILE A 689 3.65 37.49 -19.57
N ILE A 690 3.81 37.90 -18.31
CA ILE A 690 2.80 38.62 -17.54
C ILE A 690 3.40 39.91 -16.98
N GLN A 691 2.70 41.02 -17.15
CA GLN A 691 3.14 42.30 -16.62
C GLN A 691 2.84 42.39 -15.12
N LYS A 692 3.83 42.82 -14.34
CA LYS A 692 3.68 43.05 -12.91
C LYS A 692 2.63 44.14 -12.64
N GLY A 693 1.75 43.89 -11.67
CA GLY A 693 0.70 44.83 -11.25
C GLY A 693 -0.49 44.91 -12.20
N VAL A 694 -0.61 43.97 -13.14
CA VAL A 694 -1.83 43.72 -13.92
C VAL A 694 -2.46 42.45 -13.39
N GLN A 695 -3.78 42.45 -13.24
CA GLN A 695 -4.57 41.27 -12.86
C GLN A 695 -4.28 40.11 -13.83
N LEU A 696 -4.04 38.91 -13.27
CA LEU A 696 -3.85 37.71 -14.06
C LEU A 696 -5.14 36.90 -14.07
N GLU A 697 -5.63 36.59 -15.27
CA GLU A 697 -6.71 35.65 -15.49
C GLU A 697 -6.18 34.42 -16.23
N ILE A 698 -6.48 33.23 -15.71
CA ILE A 698 -6.13 31.95 -16.34
C ILE A 698 -7.41 31.16 -16.51
N ASP A 699 -7.83 30.93 -17.75
CA ASP A 699 -8.98 30.08 -18.06
C ASP A 699 -8.56 28.61 -18.00
N ILE A 700 -9.35 27.78 -17.31
CA ILE A 700 -9.08 26.35 -17.11
C ILE A 700 -10.34 25.57 -17.45
N ASP A 701 -10.21 24.62 -18.36
CA ASP A 701 -11.26 23.66 -18.67
C ASP A 701 -10.96 22.31 -18.02
N THR A 702 -11.91 21.77 -17.28
CA THR A 702 -11.80 20.49 -16.57
C THR A 702 -12.91 19.52 -16.94
N LYS A 703 -12.74 18.25 -16.56
CA LYS A 703 -13.80 17.24 -16.55
C LYS A 703 -13.80 16.53 -15.22
N ASN A 704 -14.97 16.19 -14.71
CA ASN A 704 -15.16 15.37 -13.50
C ASN A 704 -14.37 15.91 -12.29
N ALA A 705 -14.23 17.22 -12.19
CA ALA A 705 -13.52 17.90 -11.11
C ALA A 705 -14.49 18.83 -10.39
N ASP A 706 -14.51 18.74 -9.07
CA ASP A 706 -15.34 19.52 -8.17
C ASP A 706 -14.65 20.84 -7.79
N SER A 707 -13.31 20.84 -7.79
CA SER A 707 -12.52 22.04 -7.50
C SER A 707 -11.16 22.06 -8.22
N VAL A 708 -10.55 23.24 -8.29
CA VAL A 708 -9.19 23.47 -8.75
C VAL A 708 -8.39 24.14 -7.64
N LEU A 709 -7.26 23.55 -7.25
CA LEU A 709 -6.27 24.16 -6.37
C LEU A 709 -5.07 24.60 -7.20
N TYR A 710 -4.62 25.83 -7.02
CA TYR A 710 -3.39 26.28 -7.67
C TYR A 710 -2.34 26.77 -6.68
N PHE A 711 -1.09 26.75 -7.13
CA PHE A 711 0.08 27.31 -6.47
C PHE A 711 0.86 28.14 -7.47
N LEU A 712 1.10 29.40 -7.13
CA LEU A 712 1.97 30.30 -7.87
C LEU A 712 3.14 30.67 -6.97
N THR A 713 4.35 30.26 -7.34
CA THR A 713 5.57 30.45 -6.55
C THR A 713 6.58 31.32 -7.28
N ASP A 714 7.33 32.14 -6.54
CA ASP A 714 8.50 32.87 -7.04
C ASP A 714 9.82 32.26 -6.56
N SER A 715 10.93 32.76 -7.10
CA SER A 715 12.29 32.33 -6.75
C SER A 715 12.71 32.68 -5.31
N ASN A 716 11.93 33.50 -4.60
CA ASN A 716 12.18 33.93 -3.23
C ASN A 716 11.23 33.23 -2.24
N ASN A 717 10.58 32.13 -2.66
CA ASN A 717 9.62 31.36 -1.87
C ASN A 717 8.34 32.11 -1.47
N ASN A 718 8.01 33.25 -2.09
CA ASN A 718 6.66 33.78 -1.97
C ASN A 718 5.71 32.88 -2.75
N SER A 719 4.60 32.51 -2.13
CA SER A 719 3.61 31.61 -2.72
C SER A 719 2.20 32.14 -2.54
N ILE A 720 1.42 32.08 -3.63
CA ILE A 720 -0.03 32.29 -3.62
C ILE A 720 -0.67 30.94 -3.88
N SER A 721 -1.69 30.60 -3.09
CA SER A 721 -2.49 29.41 -3.29
C SER A 721 -3.94 29.67 -2.92
N GLU A 722 -4.85 29.12 -3.72
CA GLU A 722 -6.29 29.24 -3.50
C GLU A 722 -7.02 28.06 -4.14
N LEU A 723 -8.07 27.58 -3.45
CA LEU A 723 -8.98 26.53 -3.91
C LEU A 723 -10.22 27.18 -4.52
N ILE A 724 -10.58 26.78 -5.74
CA ILE A 724 -11.69 27.33 -6.51
C ILE A 724 -12.67 26.21 -6.84
N ASN A 725 -13.91 26.31 -6.38
CA ASN A 725 -14.96 25.34 -6.73
C ASN A 725 -15.40 25.49 -8.20
N ILE A 726 -15.66 24.38 -8.87
CA ILE A 726 -16.07 24.34 -10.28
C ILE A 726 -17.54 23.97 -10.37
N ASN A 727 -18.32 24.77 -11.11
CA ASN A 727 -19.74 24.50 -11.34
C ASN A 727 -20.07 24.00 -12.77
N ASN A 728 -19.20 24.26 -13.76
CA ASN A 728 -19.54 24.07 -15.19
C ASN A 728 -18.37 23.51 -16.05
N ASN A 729 -17.56 22.56 -15.57
CA ASN A 729 -16.40 22.00 -16.32
C ASN A 729 -15.38 23.05 -16.83
N SER A 730 -15.48 24.28 -16.35
CA SER A 730 -14.58 25.39 -16.68
C SER A 730 -14.56 26.35 -15.49
N THR A 731 -13.41 26.92 -15.20
CA THR A 731 -13.24 27.94 -14.16
C THR A 731 -12.17 28.95 -14.56
N LYS A 732 -12.07 30.03 -13.80
CA LYS A 732 -11.01 31.04 -13.96
C LYS A 732 -10.24 31.17 -12.67
N ILE A 733 -8.92 31.10 -12.75
CA ILE A 733 -8.06 31.63 -11.69
C ILE A 733 -7.93 33.12 -11.91
N ILE A 734 -8.31 33.90 -10.90
CA ILE A 734 -8.17 35.36 -10.90
C ILE A 734 -7.20 35.73 -9.79
N ILE A 735 -6.05 36.32 -10.15
CA ILE A 735 -5.08 36.82 -9.20
C ILE A 735 -5.06 38.34 -9.30
N ASP A 736 -5.52 39.00 -8.23
CA ASP A 736 -5.60 40.46 -8.14
C ASP A 736 -4.23 41.14 -8.25
N ASP A 737 -4.24 42.38 -8.72
CA ASP A 737 -3.02 43.16 -8.96
C ASP A 737 -2.22 43.42 -7.68
N GLU A 738 -2.89 43.53 -6.52
CA GLU A 738 -2.24 43.65 -5.21
C GLU A 738 -1.39 42.42 -4.88
N LYS A 739 -1.97 41.21 -5.01
CA LYS A 739 -1.24 39.95 -4.77
C LYS A 739 -0.09 39.75 -5.78
N ILE A 740 -0.29 40.18 -7.04
CA ILE A 740 0.76 40.12 -8.07
C ILE A 740 1.89 41.11 -7.79
N LYS A 741 1.61 42.27 -7.19
CA LYS A 741 2.67 43.25 -6.83
C LYS A 741 3.62 42.69 -5.78
N GLU A 742 3.14 41.84 -4.88
CA GLU A 742 3.95 41.17 -3.86
C GLU A 742 4.93 40.16 -4.48
N LEU A 743 4.60 39.61 -5.66
CA LEU A 743 5.52 38.73 -6.39
C LEU A 743 6.66 39.53 -7.05
N GLY A 744 7.88 38.99 -6.96
CA GLY A 744 9.06 39.57 -7.58
C GLY A 744 9.05 39.48 -9.11
N VAL A 745 9.88 40.28 -9.79
CA VAL A 745 10.13 40.15 -11.24
C VAL A 745 10.90 38.84 -11.51
N GLY A 746 10.77 38.25 -12.71
CA GLY A 746 11.49 37.03 -13.11
C GLY A 746 10.58 35.80 -13.23
N ALA A 747 11.19 34.61 -13.29
CA ALA A 747 10.46 33.36 -13.47
C ALA A 747 9.48 33.10 -12.32
N LYS A 748 8.34 32.52 -12.67
CA LYS A 748 7.26 32.10 -11.77
C LYS A 748 6.87 30.69 -12.15
N ASP A 749 6.64 29.85 -11.14
CA ASP A 749 6.17 28.49 -11.35
C ASP A 749 4.69 28.41 -10.97
N LEU A 750 3.90 27.85 -11.87
CA LEU A 750 2.47 27.63 -11.68
C LEU A 750 2.20 26.13 -11.63
N LYS A 751 1.51 25.68 -10.57
CA LYS A 751 0.95 24.34 -10.45
C LYS A 751 -0.56 24.45 -10.29
N ILE A 752 -1.29 23.58 -10.98
CA ILE A 752 -2.75 23.50 -10.95
C ILE A 752 -3.12 22.03 -10.72
N PHE A 753 -4.05 21.79 -9.80
CA PHE A 753 -4.59 20.48 -9.48
C PHE A 753 -6.10 20.51 -9.68
N ALA A 754 -6.64 19.62 -10.52
CA ALA A 754 -8.07 19.36 -10.61
C ALA A 754 -8.43 18.23 -9.65
N ILE A 755 -9.36 18.50 -8.74
CA ILE A 755 -9.69 17.65 -7.59
C ILE A 755 -11.13 17.18 -7.73
N SER A 756 -11.39 15.91 -7.39
CA SER A 756 -12.74 15.36 -7.27
C SER A 756 -12.99 14.79 -5.88
N ASP A 757 -14.22 14.90 -5.40
CA ASP A 757 -14.67 14.31 -4.13
C ASP A 757 -14.95 12.80 -4.25
N SER A 758 -15.24 12.30 -5.45
CA SER A 758 -15.50 10.87 -5.70
C SER A 758 -14.24 10.07 -6.05
N VAL A 759 -13.16 10.76 -6.45
CA VAL A 759 -11.87 10.16 -6.81
C VAL A 759 -10.73 11.05 -6.32
N LEU A 760 -10.04 10.65 -5.25
CA LEU A 760 -9.00 11.47 -4.61
C LEU A 760 -7.62 11.34 -5.26
N LYS A 761 -7.58 11.13 -6.58
CA LYS A 761 -6.36 11.25 -7.38
C LYS A 761 -6.51 12.48 -8.26
N PRO A 762 -5.90 13.62 -7.89
CA PRO A 762 -6.00 14.82 -8.69
C PRO A 762 -5.26 14.63 -10.02
N ASP A 763 -5.78 15.25 -11.07
CA ASP A 763 -4.98 15.53 -12.26
C ASP A 763 -4.22 16.84 -12.02
N TYR A 764 -3.00 16.93 -12.52
CA TYR A 764 -2.16 18.09 -12.24
C TYR A 764 -1.39 18.58 -13.46
N TYR A 765 -1.18 19.88 -13.48
CA TYR A 765 -0.43 20.58 -14.50
C TYR A 765 0.60 21.49 -13.84
N SER A 766 1.82 21.53 -14.39
CA SER A 766 2.89 22.40 -13.93
C SER A 766 3.55 23.09 -15.10
N THR A 767 3.76 24.40 -14.99
CA THR A 767 4.48 25.22 -15.99
C THR A 767 5.21 26.37 -15.33
N SER A 768 5.98 27.12 -16.12
CA SER A 768 6.66 28.34 -15.68
C SER A 768 6.42 29.47 -16.67
N PHE A 769 6.33 30.71 -16.17
CA PHE A 769 6.19 31.91 -16.99
C PHE A 769 7.06 33.06 -16.46
N LEU A 770 7.27 34.10 -17.27
CA LEU A 770 8.08 35.26 -16.89
C LEU A 770 7.21 36.44 -16.47
N MET A 771 7.48 36.99 -15.29
CA MET A 771 6.88 38.25 -14.83
C MET A 771 7.84 39.42 -15.08
N VAL A 772 7.37 40.49 -15.72
CA VAL A 772 8.19 41.65 -16.14
C VAL A 772 7.58 42.98 -15.67
N GLU A 773 8.38 44.02 -15.44
CA GLU A 773 7.87 45.33 -14.96
C GLU A 773 7.05 46.11 -16.01
N ASN A 774 7.42 46.03 -17.29
CA ASN A 774 6.73 46.68 -18.40
C ASN A 774 6.63 45.68 -19.57
N ASN A 775 5.71 45.93 -20.51
CA ASN A 775 5.61 45.20 -21.80
C ASN A 775 6.92 45.34 -22.61
N GLY A 776 7.96 44.63 -22.21
CA GLY A 776 9.10 44.34 -23.05
C GLY A 776 8.76 43.08 -23.82
N GLU A 777 8.58 43.21 -25.13
CA GLU A 777 8.80 42.07 -26.02
C GLU A 777 10.20 41.52 -25.67
N LEU A 778 10.28 40.21 -25.42
CA LEU A 778 11.58 39.55 -25.44
C LEU A 778 12.25 39.92 -26.78
N PRO A 779 13.58 40.11 -26.83
CA PRO A 779 14.25 40.25 -28.11
C PRO A 779 13.82 39.06 -28.95
N ASP A 780 13.26 39.36 -30.13
CA ASP A 780 12.89 38.35 -31.11
C ASP A 780 14.14 37.49 -31.29
N LEU A 781 14.09 36.27 -30.76
CA LEU A 781 15.06 35.27 -31.13
C LEU A 781 14.73 35.01 -32.58
N ASN A 782 15.39 35.75 -33.48
CA ASN A 782 15.45 35.41 -34.89
C ASN A 782 15.90 33.95 -34.96
N GLN A 783 14.93 33.04 -35.02
CA GLN A 783 15.09 31.66 -35.45
C GLN A 783 15.28 31.61 -36.97
N ASP A 784 15.95 32.62 -37.54
CA ASP A 784 16.36 32.58 -38.93
C ASP A 784 17.59 31.70 -39.15
N ASN A 785 18.18 31.06 -38.11
CA ASN A 785 19.26 30.08 -38.29
C ASN A 785 19.47 29.09 -37.11
N ILE A 786 18.41 28.51 -36.54
CA ILE A 786 18.53 27.20 -35.87
C ILE A 786 17.33 26.36 -36.30
N GLU A 787 17.53 25.51 -37.31
CA GLU A 787 16.65 24.39 -37.63
C GLU A 787 16.51 23.51 -36.37
N TYR A 788 15.41 23.67 -35.65
CA TYR A 788 14.84 22.55 -34.91
C TYR A 788 14.22 21.63 -35.96
N ASP A 789 14.94 20.56 -36.28
CA ASP A 789 14.42 19.45 -37.06
C ASP A 789 13.29 18.80 -36.24
N GLN A 790 12.07 19.31 -36.41
CA GLN A 790 10.87 18.51 -36.21
C GLN A 790 10.97 17.36 -37.21
N ASN A 791 11.63 16.28 -36.80
CA ASN A 791 11.51 15.03 -37.52
C ASN A 791 10.07 14.56 -37.39
N ASN A 792 9.28 14.97 -38.39
CA ASN A 792 8.16 14.25 -38.94
C ASN A 792 8.58 12.77 -39.11
N SER A 793 8.26 11.94 -38.12
CA SER A 793 8.36 10.48 -38.23
C SER A 793 7.38 9.89 -39.25
N SER A 794 6.66 10.72 -40.02
CA SER A 794 5.73 10.31 -41.07
C SER A 794 6.25 10.46 -42.51
N GLU A 795 7.39 11.11 -42.77
CA GLU A 795 7.88 11.31 -44.16
C GLU A 795 9.07 10.41 -44.58
N PHE A 796 9.82 9.81 -43.65
CA PHE A 796 10.88 8.84 -44.01
C PHE A 796 10.38 7.46 -44.44
N ALA A 797 9.10 7.14 -44.15
CA ALA A 797 8.51 5.85 -44.52
C ALA A 797 8.34 5.69 -46.05
N TRP A 798 8.13 6.79 -46.79
CA TRP A 798 7.84 6.74 -48.23
C TRP A 798 9.10 6.66 -49.11
N LEU A 799 10.28 7.02 -48.59
CA LEU A 799 11.57 6.91 -49.30
C LEU A 799 12.29 5.57 -49.07
N LEU A 800 11.89 4.78 -48.07
CA LEU A 800 12.45 3.45 -47.81
C LEU A 800 11.86 2.37 -48.74
N VAL A 801 10.64 2.55 -49.24
CA VAL A 801 9.96 1.57 -50.12
C VAL A 801 10.71 1.38 -51.46
N PRO A 802 11.16 2.43 -52.18
CA PRO A 802 11.92 2.25 -53.43
C PRO A 802 13.32 1.65 -53.20
N ILE A 803 13.96 1.93 -52.04
CA ILE A 803 15.30 1.44 -51.70
C ILE A 803 15.24 -0.05 -51.35
N ILE A 804 14.24 -0.48 -50.57
CA ILE A 804 14.01 -1.89 -50.26
C ILE A 804 13.64 -2.67 -51.53
N ILE A 805 12.81 -2.11 -52.42
CA ILE A 805 12.52 -2.71 -53.73
C ILE A 805 13.79 -2.79 -54.59
N GLY A 806 14.63 -1.76 -54.59
CA GLY A 806 15.91 -1.74 -55.30
C GLY A 806 16.90 -2.81 -54.81
N ILE A 807 17.01 -3.00 -53.49
CA ILE A 807 17.88 -4.00 -52.86
C ILE A 807 17.35 -5.42 -53.11
N ILE A 808 16.03 -5.65 -52.99
CA ILE A 808 15.41 -6.95 -53.30
C ILE A 808 15.58 -7.30 -54.79
N THR A 809 15.45 -6.32 -55.69
CA THR A 809 15.64 -6.51 -57.13
C THR A 809 17.11 -6.79 -57.47
N MET A 810 18.07 -6.11 -56.81
CA MET A 810 19.50 -6.39 -56.97
C MET A 810 19.88 -7.78 -56.44
N ILE A 811 19.33 -8.21 -55.31
CA ILE A 811 19.56 -9.55 -54.74
C ILE A 811 18.94 -10.62 -55.64
N TYR A 812 17.76 -10.39 -56.21
CA TYR A 812 17.11 -11.29 -57.16
C TYR A 812 17.88 -11.42 -58.48
N ILE A 813 18.45 -10.32 -59.00
CA ILE A 813 19.28 -10.33 -60.22
C ILE A 813 20.65 -11.00 -59.96
N LYS A 814 21.24 -10.83 -58.77
CA LYS A 814 22.49 -11.52 -58.38
C LYS A 814 22.31 -13.03 -58.20
N LYS A 815 21.12 -13.49 -57.78
CA LYS A 815 20.79 -14.92 -57.64
C LYS A 815 20.50 -15.63 -58.97
N LYS A 816 20.23 -14.89 -60.06
CA LYS A 816 19.93 -15.44 -61.39
C LYS A 816 21.13 -15.49 -62.35
N ARG A 817 22.31 -15.03 -61.92
CA ARG A 817 23.58 -15.04 -62.68
C ARG A 817 24.68 -15.89 -62.05
N LYS A 818 24.31 -16.88 -61.23
CA LYS A 818 25.19 -17.99 -60.84
C LYS A 818 24.51 -19.30 -61.18
#